data_AF-R5TSN0-F1
#
_entry.id   AF-R5TSN0-F1
#
_cell.length_a   1.000
_cell.length_b   1.000
_cell.length_c   1.000
_cell.angle_alpha   90.00
_cell.angle_beta   90.00
_cell.angle_gamma   90.00
#
_symmetry.space_group_name_H-M   'P 1'
#
loop_
_entity.id
_entity.type
_entity.pdbx_description
1 polymer ?
#
loop_
_entity_poly.entity_id
_entity_poly.type
_entity_poly.pdbx_seq_one_letter_code
_entity_poly.pdbx_strand_id
1 'polypeptide(L)'
;MKKRVIAVLISAILLYQPLSVSAAAAPDGMTDASKTPAAQNGAWDAWCEEWETIKTDWTQVAMSPGSDETEMNFAWYTKEGEEASFVYGQTPDLSDGQSAAVSESPAQTGYKSSKVVIKDLKPGTTYYYQVGGKEICSFTTDADTSSFSFIFVGDPQIGSSNPEKAKTPEDILKPSFAAAQSEAVRNDTFNWNDTLTKAYEKTNRLASFVLSSGDQIQTNAKKVQDTTISEVEYAGYLSPDLMKSVPVATTVGNHDADNANYTYHFNPANSSSLGDNGTVGGDYYYTYGDALFMILNTQDTNVEEHRQFIESTVAANTDCKWKIVTLHQDIYGSAEHSNEPEITNLRYSLVPVFEQNDIDLVLAGHDHAYSRTKMLKGGQFKMEYSDDEFEEQLEKDMDAGENPDTLYEAPGNISEDTQDEGEQKYLKYLHAVMDEEAVMELTENQETAVNSDGIMYLTAGSSSGSKYYDLVPRQQTYIANRWQQDVPTYSVVDITETTLTVNTYRTDTQEPIDTQFMLVKSVDHGQLSALIEEAGSKNPEEYTTESYQTMQQALEGARTVNADPAADTATLTNAYTALKTALDQLEMKHQENLNPPSSSDSPDNGQSQNGGTSGSMSDQTTHTEGINKKPVTSQTTVKTGDAVPIAGAVIVMLTALLCGVGVLVARRKRDQK
;
A
#
# COMPACT_ATOMS: atom_id res chain seq x y z
N MET A 1 -35.94 -85.93 -3.98
CA MET A 1 -35.38 -84.95 -4.94
C MET A 1 -36.53 -84.20 -5.61
N LYS A 2 -36.86 -83.00 -5.12
CA LYS A 2 -37.92 -82.14 -5.69
C LYS A 2 -37.27 -80.81 -6.08
N LYS A 3 -37.27 -80.52 -7.39
CA LYS A 3 -36.86 -79.23 -7.96
C LYS A 3 -37.86 -78.16 -7.51
N ARG A 4 -37.37 -77.05 -6.97
CA ARG A 4 -38.13 -75.81 -6.77
C ARG A 4 -37.47 -74.71 -7.58
N VAL A 5 -38.30 -74.07 -8.40
CA VAL A 5 -38.02 -72.87 -9.19
C VAL A 5 -37.89 -71.71 -8.20
N ILE A 6 -36.82 -70.92 -8.32
CA ILE A 6 -36.64 -69.64 -7.63
C ILE A 6 -36.67 -68.55 -8.69
N ALA A 7 -37.66 -67.67 -8.58
CA ALA A 7 -37.77 -66.44 -9.35
C ALA A 7 -36.77 -65.42 -8.79
N VAL A 8 -36.01 -64.78 -9.68
CA VAL A 8 -35.10 -63.68 -9.35
C VAL A 8 -35.90 -62.37 -9.41
N LEU A 9 -36.06 -61.71 -8.25
CA LEU A 9 -36.54 -60.34 -8.14
C LEU A 9 -35.29 -59.46 -7.96
N ILE A 10 -35.00 -58.64 -8.97
CA ILE A 10 -33.96 -57.60 -8.91
C ILE A 10 -34.62 -56.37 -8.30
N SER A 11 -34.32 -56.09 -7.03
CA SER A 11 -34.63 -54.82 -6.39
C SER A 11 -33.43 -53.88 -6.58
N ALA A 12 -33.57 -52.89 -7.46
CA ALA A 12 -32.61 -51.80 -7.59
C ALA A 12 -32.79 -50.86 -6.39
N ILE A 13 -31.86 -50.92 -5.43
CA ILE A 13 -31.71 -49.91 -4.39
C ILE A 13 -30.84 -48.80 -5.01
N LEU A 14 -31.48 -47.71 -5.42
CA LEU A 14 -30.80 -46.44 -5.69
C LEU A 14 -30.33 -45.88 -4.35
N LEU A 15 -29.06 -46.14 -4.02
CA LEU A 15 -28.32 -45.39 -3.01
C LEU A 15 -28.09 -43.99 -3.57
N TYR A 16 -28.98 -43.06 -3.23
CA TYR A 16 -28.65 -41.64 -3.28
C TYR A 16 -27.63 -41.41 -2.16
N GLN A 17 -26.34 -41.46 -2.50
CA GLN A 17 -25.33 -40.79 -1.69
C GLN A 17 -25.54 -39.28 -1.94
N PRO A 18 -25.71 -38.43 -0.93
CA PRO A 18 -25.52 -37.01 -1.15
C PRO A 18 -24.09 -36.87 -1.70
N LEU A 19 -23.96 -36.31 -2.90
CA LEU A 19 -22.68 -35.74 -3.31
C LEU A 19 -22.35 -34.72 -2.23
N SER A 20 -21.28 -34.99 -1.49
CA SER A 20 -20.62 -33.97 -0.69
C SER A 20 -20.20 -32.89 -1.67
N VAL A 21 -21.00 -31.83 -1.81
CA VAL A 21 -20.51 -30.58 -2.39
C VAL A 21 -19.37 -30.18 -1.46
N SER A 22 -18.14 -30.31 -1.94
CA SER A 22 -17.00 -29.83 -1.18
C SER A 22 -17.07 -28.32 -1.31
N ALA A 23 -17.32 -27.64 -0.19
CA ALA A 23 -17.12 -26.20 -0.12
C ALA A 23 -15.67 -25.93 -0.56
N ALA A 24 -15.49 -24.98 -1.48
CA ALA A 24 -14.18 -24.58 -1.92
C ALA A 24 -14.22 -23.07 -2.13
N ALA A 25 -13.37 -22.34 -1.40
CA ALA A 25 -13.10 -20.94 -1.70
C ALA A 25 -12.62 -20.82 -3.16
N ALA A 26 -12.91 -19.69 -3.80
CA ALA A 26 -12.27 -19.36 -5.05
C ALA A 26 -10.74 -19.36 -4.84
N PRO A 27 -9.95 -19.85 -5.81
CA PRO A 27 -8.50 -19.82 -5.67
C PRO A 27 -8.04 -18.37 -5.59
N ASP A 28 -7.22 -18.03 -4.59
CA ASP A 28 -6.60 -16.72 -4.47
C ASP A 28 -5.99 -16.28 -5.81
N GLY A 29 -6.32 -15.07 -6.23
CA GLY A 29 -5.74 -14.46 -7.42
C GLY A 29 -4.23 -14.25 -7.26
N MET A 30 -3.53 -14.16 -8.39
CA MET A 30 -2.19 -13.59 -8.47
C MET A 30 -1.97 -12.91 -9.82
N THR A 31 -1.07 -11.93 -9.86
CA THR A 31 -0.71 -11.23 -11.08
C THR A 31 0.45 -11.95 -11.77
N ASP A 32 0.17 -12.55 -12.93
CA ASP A 32 1.20 -13.12 -13.81
C ASP A 32 1.98 -11.99 -14.48
N ALA A 33 3.19 -11.75 -13.97
CA ALA A 33 4.10 -10.70 -14.40
C ALA A 33 4.32 -10.72 -15.91
N SER A 34 4.44 -11.91 -16.51
CA SER A 34 4.70 -12.09 -17.96
C SER A 34 3.59 -11.56 -18.86
N LYS A 35 2.40 -11.32 -18.31
CA LYS A 35 1.22 -10.81 -19.03
C LYS A 35 0.97 -9.32 -18.79
N THR A 36 1.72 -8.69 -17.90
CA THR A 36 1.54 -7.27 -17.59
C THR A 36 2.00 -6.37 -18.75
N PRO A 37 1.51 -5.12 -18.83
CA PRO A 37 2.06 -4.14 -19.76
C PRO A 37 3.58 -3.91 -19.57
N ALA A 38 4.08 -3.98 -18.33
CA ALA A 38 5.48 -3.77 -18.00
C ALA A 38 6.40 -4.88 -18.54
N ALA A 39 5.89 -6.10 -18.68
CA ALA A 39 6.63 -7.26 -19.21
C ALA A 39 6.82 -7.25 -20.74
N GLN A 40 6.16 -6.34 -21.46
CA GLN A 40 6.19 -6.32 -22.92
C GLN A 40 7.57 -5.94 -23.47
N ASN A 41 7.75 -6.07 -24.79
CA ASN A 41 8.97 -5.68 -25.51
C ASN A 41 10.26 -6.37 -25.03
N GLY A 42 10.15 -7.59 -24.46
CA GLY A 42 11.28 -8.38 -23.99
C GLY A 42 11.74 -8.05 -22.57
N ALA A 43 11.06 -7.14 -21.86
CA ALA A 43 11.41 -6.79 -20.48
C ALA A 43 11.33 -7.99 -19.54
N TRP A 44 10.32 -8.85 -19.68
CA TRP A 44 10.19 -10.07 -18.89
C TRP A 44 11.32 -11.08 -19.13
N ASP A 45 11.71 -11.29 -20.40
CA ASP A 45 12.80 -12.23 -20.72
C ASP A 45 14.14 -11.72 -20.18
N ALA A 46 14.41 -10.42 -20.32
CA ALA A 46 15.59 -9.78 -19.75
C ALA A 46 15.62 -9.89 -18.21
N TRP A 47 14.48 -9.64 -17.56
CA TRP A 47 14.34 -9.84 -16.12
C TRP A 47 14.58 -11.29 -15.69
N CYS A 48 14.09 -12.26 -16.47
CA CYS A 48 14.34 -13.68 -16.17
C CYS A 48 15.83 -14.03 -16.21
N GLU A 49 16.61 -13.43 -17.11
CA GLU A 49 18.06 -13.61 -17.17
C GLU A 49 18.76 -12.93 -15.99
N GLU A 50 18.35 -11.70 -15.65
CA GLU A 50 18.89 -10.94 -14.53
C GLU A 50 18.62 -11.62 -13.18
N TRP A 51 17.40 -12.13 -12.98
CA TRP A 51 16.98 -12.82 -11.77
C TRP A 51 17.89 -13.99 -11.38
N GLU A 52 18.45 -14.70 -12.37
CA GLU A 52 19.38 -15.81 -12.11
C GLU A 52 20.64 -15.35 -11.38
N THR A 53 21.00 -14.06 -11.50
CA THR A 53 22.12 -13.45 -10.77
C THR A 53 21.70 -12.95 -9.38
N ILE A 54 20.46 -12.46 -9.24
CA ILE A 54 19.93 -11.86 -8.01
C ILE A 54 19.53 -12.93 -6.98
N LYS A 55 18.87 -14.01 -7.40
CA LYS A 55 18.25 -15.00 -6.49
C LYS A 55 19.20 -15.70 -5.51
N THR A 56 20.50 -15.60 -5.74
CA THR A 56 21.55 -16.14 -4.87
C THR A 56 22.42 -15.06 -4.21
N ASP A 57 22.18 -13.78 -4.53
CA ASP A 57 22.85 -12.66 -3.89
C ASP A 57 22.04 -12.15 -2.70
N TRP A 58 22.28 -12.76 -1.53
CA TRP A 58 21.67 -12.34 -0.26
C TRP A 58 22.28 -11.06 0.31
N THR A 59 23.28 -10.48 -0.35
CA THR A 59 23.97 -9.27 0.12
C THR A 59 23.31 -7.98 -0.38
N GLN A 60 22.02 -8.03 -0.70
CA GLN A 60 21.23 -6.84 -0.99
C GLN A 60 21.30 -5.86 0.18
N VAL A 61 21.17 -4.57 -0.12
CA VAL A 61 21.28 -3.50 0.87
C VAL A 61 19.89 -2.92 1.10
N ALA A 62 19.43 -2.94 2.34
CA ALA A 62 18.26 -2.19 2.75
C ALA A 62 18.68 -0.80 3.24
N MET A 63 17.92 0.21 2.83
CA MET A 63 18.00 1.57 3.33
C MET A 63 16.69 1.88 4.07
N SER A 64 16.78 2.45 5.27
CA SER A 64 15.62 2.77 6.11
C SER A 64 15.69 4.21 6.58
N PRO A 65 14.53 4.87 6.82
CA PRO A 65 14.53 6.20 7.41
C PRO A 65 15.33 6.22 8.71
N GLY A 66 16.06 7.31 8.94
CA GLY A 66 16.71 7.59 10.21
C GLY A 66 15.70 8.02 11.28
N SER A 67 16.19 8.52 12.42
CA SER A 67 15.31 9.06 13.47
C SER A 67 14.52 10.28 13.01
N ASP A 68 15.14 11.09 12.15
CA ASP A 68 14.61 12.27 11.48
C ASP A 68 15.29 12.43 10.11
N GLU A 69 14.98 13.50 9.36
CA GLU A 69 15.52 13.76 8.03
C GLU A 69 17.05 13.97 7.97
N THR A 70 17.73 14.11 9.11
CA THR A 70 19.18 14.29 9.20
C THR A 70 19.95 12.97 9.33
N GLU A 71 19.24 11.85 9.43
CA GLU A 71 19.82 10.52 9.57
C GLU A 71 19.32 9.54 8.48
N MET A 72 20.16 8.55 8.14
CA MET A 72 19.78 7.45 7.25
C MET A 72 20.40 6.15 7.75
N ASN A 73 19.61 5.08 7.73
CA ASN A 73 20.02 3.78 8.24
C ASN A 73 20.21 2.78 7.11
N PHE A 74 21.19 1.89 7.26
CA PHE A 74 21.49 0.83 6.30
C PHE A 74 21.66 -0.51 7.00
N ALA A 75 21.25 -1.58 6.33
CA ALA A 75 21.49 -2.97 6.71
C ALA A 75 21.83 -3.81 5.48
N TRP A 76 22.74 -4.76 5.64
CA TRP A 76 23.09 -5.74 4.60
C TRP A 76 23.78 -6.95 5.22
N TYR A 77 23.88 -8.03 4.45
CA TYR A 77 24.77 -9.14 4.80
C TYR A 77 26.20 -8.93 4.32
N THR A 78 27.15 -9.15 5.23
CA THR A 78 28.57 -9.34 4.90
C THR A 78 28.92 -10.83 5.02
N LYS A 79 29.61 -11.41 4.02
CA LYS A 79 30.06 -12.80 4.08
C LYS A 79 31.14 -12.96 5.14
N GLU A 80 31.14 -14.08 5.86
CA GLU A 80 32.18 -14.38 6.84
C GLU A 80 33.58 -14.41 6.19
N GLY A 81 34.51 -13.65 6.76
CA GLY A 81 35.87 -13.51 6.24
C GLY A 81 36.07 -12.33 5.29
N GLU A 82 35.00 -11.67 4.85
CA GLU A 82 35.05 -10.38 4.16
C GLU A 82 35.02 -9.21 5.16
N GLU A 83 35.50 -8.04 4.74
CA GLU A 83 35.49 -6.82 5.55
C GLU A 83 34.22 -6.02 5.28
N ALA A 84 33.40 -5.80 6.31
CA ALA A 84 32.25 -4.91 6.23
C ALA A 84 32.74 -3.45 6.18
N SER A 85 32.33 -2.71 5.14
CA SER A 85 32.68 -1.29 4.98
C SER A 85 31.52 -0.50 4.41
N PHE A 86 31.41 0.76 4.83
CA PHE A 86 30.44 1.71 4.31
C PHE A 86 31.14 3.06 4.14
N VAL A 87 31.19 3.57 2.91
CA VAL A 87 31.79 4.87 2.59
C VAL A 87 30.72 5.75 1.96
N TYR A 88 30.63 7.00 2.39
CA TYR A 88 29.68 7.96 1.82
C TYR A 88 30.30 9.35 1.69
N GLY A 89 29.81 10.12 0.73
CA GLY A 89 30.32 11.44 0.38
C GLY A 89 29.35 12.20 -0.52
N GLN A 90 29.69 13.42 -0.91
CA GLN A 90 28.87 14.26 -1.79
C GLN A 90 29.39 14.23 -3.24
N THR A 91 30.54 13.58 -3.49
CA THR A 91 31.09 13.40 -4.84
C THR A 91 30.72 12.04 -5.43
N PRO A 92 30.36 11.95 -6.73
CA PRO A 92 29.95 10.71 -7.37
C PRO A 92 30.97 9.57 -7.34
N ASP A 93 32.26 9.92 -7.26
CA ASP A 93 33.37 8.96 -7.21
C ASP A 93 33.87 8.69 -5.78
N LEU A 94 33.20 9.26 -4.77
CA LEU A 94 33.57 9.19 -3.36
C LEU A 94 35.00 9.68 -3.09
N SER A 95 35.52 10.60 -3.90
CA SER A 95 36.82 11.24 -3.65
C SER A 95 36.85 12.09 -2.38
N ASP A 96 35.67 12.54 -1.92
CA ASP A 96 35.43 13.18 -0.61
C ASP A 96 34.90 12.19 0.45
N GLY A 97 34.88 10.90 0.13
CA GLY A 97 34.23 9.88 0.93
C GLY A 97 34.82 9.74 2.34
N GLN A 98 33.94 9.54 3.31
CA GLN A 98 34.27 9.19 4.68
C GLN A 98 33.68 7.83 5.04
N SER A 99 34.42 7.06 5.84
CA SER A 99 33.95 5.76 6.32
C SER A 99 32.98 5.94 7.50
N ALA A 100 31.84 5.26 7.45
CA ALA A 100 30.93 5.15 8.57
C ALA A 100 31.30 3.94 9.46
N ALA A 101 30.98 4.02 10.75
CA ALA A 101 31.20 2.91 11.67
C ALA A 101 30.15 1.81 11.45
N VAL A 102 30.61 0.62 11.06
CA VAL A 102 29.75 -0.55 10.84
C VAL A 102 29.65 -1.38 12.11
N SER A 103 28.42 -1.68 12.55
CA SER A 103 28.15 -2.69 13.57
C SER A 103 27.82 -4.03 12.92
N GLU A 104 28.42 -5.12 13.41
CA GLU A 104 28.14 -6.47 12.92
C GLU A 104 27.56 -7.36 14.02
N SER A 105 26.64 -8.24 13.66
CA SER A 105 26.17 -9.36 14.49
C SER A 105 26.13 -10.67 13.68
N PRO A 106 26.23 -11.83 14.34
CA PRO A 106 25.99 -13.12 13.66
C PRO A 106 24.61 -13.15 12.99
N ALA A 107 24.52 -13.81 11.84
CA ALA A 107 23.26 -14.02 11.12
C ALA A 107 23.21 -15.45 10.54
N GLN A 108 22.87 -15.61 9.26
CA GLN A 108 22.91 -16.91 8.58
C GLN A 108 24.31 -17.52 8.57
N THR A 109 24.39 -18.85 8.48
CA THR A 109 25.68 -19.55 8.41
C THR A 109 26.50 -19.02 7.23
N GLY A 110 27.73 -18.54 7.51
CA GLY A 110 28.60 -17.92 6.51
C GLY A 110 28.34 -16.43 6.27
N TYR A 111 27.46 -15.80 7.06
CA TYR A 111 27.12 -14.38 6.97
C TYR A 111 27.06 -13.70 8.34
N LYS A 112 27.25 -12.38 8.33
CA LYS A 112 26.97 -11.46 9.43
C LYS A 112 25.99 -10.40 8.96
N SER A 113 25.06 -9.99 9.81
CA SER A 113 24.28 -8.77 9.58
C SER A 113 25.17 -7.58 9.90
N SER A 114 25.28 -6.66 8.95
CA SER A 114 26.06 -5.42 9.04
C SER A 114 25.11 -4.23 8.98
N LYS A 115 25.28 -3.27 9.89
CA LYS A 115 24.39 -2.12 10.02
C LYS A 115 25.17 -0.84 10.21
N VAL A 116 24.63 0.25 9.66
CA VAL A 116 25.19 1.61 9.75
C VAL A 116 24.06 2.61 9.98
N VAL A 117 24.38 3.64 10.74
CA VAL A 117 23.60 4.88 10.84
C VAL A 117 24.52 6.01 10.40
N ILE A 118 24.16 6.75 9.35
CA ILE A 118 24.81 8.00 8.97
C ILE A 118 23.98 9.18 9.49
N LYS A 119 24.67 10.21 9.98
CA LYS A 119 24.08 11.35 10.69
C LYS A 119 24.55 12.66 10.09
N ASP A 120 23.96 13.76 10.57
CA ASP A 120 24.29 15.14 10.19
C ASP A 120 24.13 15.38 8.68
N LEU A 121 23.14 14.71 8.06
CA LEU A 121 22.82 14.89 6.65
C LEU A 121 22.23 16.29 6.43
N LYS A 122 22.78 16.97 5.43
CA LYS A 122 22.32 18.30 5.02
C LYS A 122 21.08 18.19 4.12
N PRO A 123 20.05 19.03 4.31
CA PRO A 123 18.91 19.11 3.40
C PRO A 123 19.30 19.35 1.94
N GLY A 124 18.51 18.85 1.00
CA GLY A 124 18.63 19.10 -0.45
C GLY A 124 19.95 18.61 -1.04
N THR A 125 20.59 17.63 -0.40
CA THR A 125 21.93 17.17 -0.75
C THR A 125 21.89 15.72 -1.20
N THR A 126 22.47 15.47 -2.37
CA THR A 126 22.76 14.12 -2.85
C THR A 126 23.98 13.56 -2.16
N TYR A 127 23.82 12.38 -1.57
CA TYR A 127 24.90 11.59 -1.01
C TYR A 127 25.12 10.35 -1.88
N TYR A 128 26.37 10.12 -2.23
CA TYR A 128 26.83 8.88 -2.83
C TYR A 128 27.30 7.95 -1.72
N TYR A 129 27.09 6.66 -1.86
CA TYR A 129 27.52 5.67 -0.88
C TYR A 129 27.96 4.36 -1.55
N GLN A 130 28.83 3.63 -0.86
CA GLN A 130 29.33 2.33 -1.28
C GLN A 130 29.38 1.38 -0.09
N VAL A 131 28.85 0.16 -0.29
CA VAL A 131 28.80 -0.92 0.71
C VAL A 131 29.74 -2.03 0.29
N GLY A 132 30.74 -2.38 1.10
CA GLY A 132 31.58 -3.57 0.87
C GLY A 132 32.28 -3.59 -0.50
N GLY A 133 32.56 -2.44 -1.11
CA GLY A 133 33.14 -2.35 -2.47
C GLY A 133 32.18 -2.68 -3.62
N LYS A 134 30.86 -2.78 -3.36
CA LYS A 134 29.80 -2.86 -4.38
C LYS A 134 29.75 -1.61 -5.26
N GLU A 135 28.79 -1.55 -6.19
CA GLU A 135 28.54 -0.33 -6.96
C GLU A 135 28.27 0.89 -6.07
N ILE A 136 28.64 2.08 -6.55
CA ILE A 136 28.33 3.33 -5.87
C ILE A 136 26.89 3.68 -6.21
N CYS A 137 26.06 3.77 -5.17
CA CYS A 137 24.67 4.20 -5.25
C CYS A 137 24.53 5.63 -4.71
N SER A 138 23.34 6.22 -4.83
CA SER A 138 23.07 7.55 -4.29
C SER A 138 21.65 7.71 -3.80
N PHE A 139 21.45 8.55 -2.80
CA PHE A 139 20.15 9.05 -2.38
C PHE A 139 20.20 10.58 -2.24
N THR A 140 19.05 11.24 -2.26
CA THR A 140 18.97 12.69 -2.07
C THR A 140 18.04 12.99 -0.91
N THR A 141 18.51 13.81 0.02
CA THR A 141 17.68 14.33 1.12
C THR A 141 16.78 15.46 0.61
N ASP A 142 15.59 15.58 1.19
CA ASP A 142 14.69 16.67 0.82
C ASP A 142 15.28 18.03 1.17
N ALA A 143 15.09 19.01 0.28
CA ALA A 143 15.52 20.39 0.51
C ALA A 143 14.64 21.13 1.52
N ASP A 144 13.38 20.71 1.62
CA ASP A 144 12.33 21.26 2.47
C ASP A 144 11.41 20.11 2.88
N THR A 145 11.25 19.89 4.19
CA THR A 145 10.40 18.84 4.76
C THR A 145 9.04 19.38 5.23
N SER A 146 8.74 20.66 5.00
CA SER A 146 7.42 21.23 5.30
C SER A 146 6.32 20.73 4.35
N SER A 147 6.72 20.15 3.21
CA SER A 147 5.88 19.42 2.27
C SER A 147 6.65 18.23 1.73
N PHE A 148 6.10 17.02 1.87
CA PHE A 148 6.74 15.80 1.39
C PHE A 148 5.70 14.75 1.01
N SER A 149 6.13 13.72 0.30
CA SER A 149 5.27 12.61 -0.11
C SER A 149 5.91 11.29 0.30
N PHE A 150 5.11 10.29 0.64
CA PHE A 150 5.58 8.91 0.77
C PHE A 150 4.68 7.94 0.02
N ILE A 151 5.27 6.81 -0.37
CA ILE A 151 4.55 5.71 -1.02
C ILE A 151 4.11 4.75 0.07
N PHE A 152 2.82 4.40 0.11
CA PHE A 152 2.28 3.39 1.02
C PHE A 152 1.86 2.14 0.25
N VAL A 153 2.27 0.98 0.75
CA VAL A 153 2.12 -0.33 0.11
C VAL A 153 1.89 -1.42 1.14
N GLY A 154 1.07 -2.41 0.79
CA GLY A 154 0.77 -3.57 1.61
C GLY A 154 1.21 -4.86 0.96
N ASP A 155 1.48 -5.85 1.81
CA ASP A 155 1.59 -7.27 1.48
C ASP A 155 2.35 -7.56 0.16
N PRO A 156 3.61 -7.09 0.01
CA PRO A 156 4.48 -7.55 -1.07
C PRO A 156 4.59 -9.09 -1.04
N GLN A 157 4.67 -9.67 0.16
CA GLN A 157 4.63 -11.10 0.47
C GLN A 157 5.33 -11.95 -0.59
N ILE A 158 6.59 -11.60 -0.87
CA ILE A 158 7.33 -12.11 -2.02
C ILE A 158 7.44 -13.63 -1.92
N GLY A 159 6.98 -14.32 -2.97
CA GLY A 159 6.92 -15.79 -3.06
C GLY A 159 5.54 -16.38 -2.78
N SER A 160 4.53 -15.57 -2.47
CA SER A 160 3.16 -16.06 -2.20
C SER A 160 2.45 -16.59 -3.44
N SER A 161 2.86 -16.19 -4.65
CA SER A 161 2.27 -16.67 -5.91
C SER A 161 2.59 -18.13 -6.25
N ASN A 162 3.36 -18.84 -5.41
CA ASN A 162 3.68 -20.24 -5.60
C ASN A 162 2.40 -21.11 -5.63
N PRO A 163 2.11 -21.78 -6.77
CA PRO A 163 0.87 -22.55 -6.92
C PRO A 163 0.85 -23.84 -6.11
N GLU A 164 2.00 -24.36 -5.66
CA GLU A 164 2.03 -25.60 -4.87
C GLU A 164 1.48 -25.39 -3.45
N LYS A 165 1.51 -24.15 -2.92
CA LYS A 165 1.03 -23.72 -1.60
C LYS A 165 1.33 -24.74 -0.49
N ALA A 166 2.40 -24.52 0.29
CA ALA A 166 2.81 -25.47 1.33
C ALA A 166 1.70 -25.69 2.37
N LYS A 167 1.26 -26.95 2.53
CA LYS A 167 0.24 -27.33 3.52
C LYS A 167 0.88 -27.88 4.79
N THR A 168 2.06 -28.45 4.66
CA THR A 168 2.88 -28.99 5.74
C THR A 168 4.31 -28.51 5.58
N PRO A 169 5.09 -28.43 6.67
CA PRO A 169 6.48 -28.02 6.56
C PRO A 169 7.35 -28.89 5.64
N GLU A 170 7.02 -30.18 5.54
CA GLU A 170 7.71 -31.11 4.65
C GLU A 170 7.47 -30.81 3.16
N ASP A 171 6.39 -30.11 2.80
CA ASP A 171 6.10 -29.75 1.42
C ASP A 171 7.15 -28.79 0.85
N ILE A 172 7.65 -27.86 1.67
CA ILE A 172 8.64 -26.85 1.27
C ILE A 172 9.97 -27.47 0.88
N LEU A 173 10.32 -28.59 1.50
CA LEU A 173 11.59 -29.29 1.25
C LEU A 173 11.57 -30.10 -0.06
N LYS A 174 10.44 -30.16 -0.77
CA LYS A 174 10.35 -30.87 -2.06
C LYS A 174 11.08 -30.08 -3.15
N PRO A 175 11.84 -30.76 -4.03
CA PRO A 175 12.47 -30.10 -5.18
C PRO A 175 11.47 -29.39 -6.11
N SER A 176 10.25 -29.90 -6.23
CA SER A 176 9.19 -29.27 -7.02
C SER A 176 8.76 -27.93 -6.41
N PHE A 177 8.57 -27.90 -5.09
CA PHE A 177 8.23 -26.70 -4.35
C PHE A 177 9.34 -25.65 -4.47
N ALA A 178 10.60 -26.03 -4.27
CA ALA A 178 11.72 -25.10 -4.38
C ALA A 178 11.85 -24.48 -5.79
N ALA A 179 11.60 -25.28 -6.84
CA ALA A 179 11.57 -24.76 -8.21
C ALA A 179 10.40 -23.77 -8.41
N ALA A 180 9.19 -24.14 -7.97
CA ALA A 180 8.02 -23.28 -8.04
C ALA A 180 8.19 -22.00 -7.20
N GLN A 181 8.87 -22.07 -6.05
CA GLN A 181 9.17 -20.92 -5.21
C GLN A 181 10.11 -19.96 -5.92
N SER A 182 11.16 -20.47 -6.56
CA SER A 182 12.07 -19.62 -7.35
C SER A 182 11.36 -18.94 -8.53
N GLU A 183 10.35 -19.56 -9.11
CA GLU A 183 9.53 -18.97 -10.19
C GLU A 183 8.55 -17.93 -9.65
N ALA A 184 7.91 -18.21 -8.52
CA ALA A 184 7.01 -17.30 -7.81
C ALA A 184 7.73 -16.03 -7.36
N VAL A 185 8.89 -16.17 -6.71
CA VAL A 185 9.68 -15.01 -6.28
C VAL A 185 10.10 -14.14 -7.46
N ARG A 186 10.48 -14.74 -8.60
CA ARG A 186 10.80 -14.00 -9.83
C ARG A 186 9.60 -13.20 -10.34
N ASN A 187 8.42 -13.81 -10.36
CA ASN A 187 7.17 -13.19 -10.76
C ASN A 187 6.84 -11.99 -9.85
N ASP A 188 6.80 -12.25 -8.55
CA ASP A 188 6.38 -11.28 -7.54
C ASP A 188 7.34 -10.10 -7.50
N THR A 189 8.65 -10.36 -7.62
CA THR A 189 9.68 -9.32 -7.64
C THR A 189 9.57 -8.41 -8.86
N PHE A 190 9.22 -8.95 -10.04
CA PHE A 190 9.01 -8.12 -11.24
C PHE A 190 7.87 -7.14 -11.05
N ASN A 191 6.73 -7.64 -10.58
CA ASN A 191 5.55 -6.81 -10.30
C ASN A 191 5.83 -5.81 -9.17
N TRP A 192 6.55 -6.22 -8.13
CA TRP A 192 6.96 -5.36 -7.03
C TRP A 192 7.82 -4.19 -7.52
N ASN A 193 8.80 -4.45 -8.37
CA ASN A 193 9.63 -3.41 -8.99
C ASN A 193 8.80 -2.47 -9.89
N ASP A 194 7.84 -3.00 -10.65
CA ASP A 194 6.93 -2.20 -11.47
C ASP A 194 6.03 -1.30 -10.60
N THR A 195 5.45 -1.84 -9.53
CA THR A 195 4.64 -1.08 -8.56
C THR A 195 5.43 0.08 -7.96
N LEU A 196 6.63 -0.19 -7.44
CA LEU A 196 7.50 0.83 -6.87
C LEU A 196 7.91 1.91 -7.89
N THR A 197 8.26 1.49 -9.11
CA THR A 197 8.63 2.42 -10.19
C THR A 197 7.48 3.37 -10.52
N LYS A 198 6.28 2.83 -10.71
CA LYS A 198 5.06 3.59 -11.00
C LYS A 198 4.66 4.51 -9.86
N ALA A 199 4.70 4.02 -8.63
CA ALA A 199 4.43 4.82 -7.44
C ALA A 199 5.40 6.00 -7.33
N TYR A 200 6.69 5.77 -7.58
CA TYR A 200 7.69 6.83 -7.58
C TYR A 200 7.46 7.83 -8.71
N GLU A 201 7.11 7.38 -9.92
CA GLU A 201 6.72 8.26 -11.03
C GLU A 201 5.49 9.12 -10.69
N LYS A 202 4.50 8.59 -9.96
CA LYS A 202 3.33 9.38 -9.50
C LYS A 202 3.71 10.52 -8.57
N THR A 203 4.76 10.35 -7.77
CA THR A 203 5.29 11.43 -6.93
C THR A 203 6.21 12.38 -7.70
N ASN A 204 6.26 12.33 -9.03
CA ASN A 204 7.27 13.00 -9.86
C ASN A 204 8.71 12.67 -9.44
N ARG A 205 8.91 11.44 -8.92
CA ARG A 205 10.19 10.97 -8.37
C ARG A 205 10.66 11.79 -7.16
N LEU A 206 9.73 12.21 -6.31
CA LEU A 206 10.00 13.01 -5.10
C LEU A 206 9.57 12.31 -3.80
N ALA A 207 9.07 11.07 -3.84
CA ALA A 207 8.76 10.34 -2.62
C ALA A 207 9.99 10.24 -1.72
N SER A 208 9.83 10.66 -0.47
CA SER A 208 10.89 10.70 0.54
C SER A 208 11.23 9.31 1.06
N PHE A 209 10.22 8.42 1.13
CA PHE A 209 10.36 7.03 1.56
C PHE A 209 9.19 6.17 1.07
N VAL A 210 9.36 4.85 1.18
CA VAL A 210 8.30 3.84 1.07
C VAL A 210 7.93 3.37 2.48
N LEU A 211 6.64 3.23 2.78
CA LEU A 211 6.12 2.65 4.01
C LEU A 211 5.36 1.36 3.68
N SER A 212 5.88 0.23 4.14
CA SER A 212 5.27 -1.10 3.96
C SER A 212 4.52 -1.52 5.22
N SER A 213 3.25 -1.92 5.09
CA SER A 213 2.41 -2.38 6.21
C SER A 213 2.64 -3.85 6.62
N GLY A 214 3.72 -4.50 6.17
CA GLY A 214 4.07 -5.85 6.62
C GLY A 214 4.06 -6.90 5.53
N ASP A 215 4.40 -8.11 5.93
CA ASP A 215 4.51 -9.29 5.09
C ASP A 215 5.43 -9.02 3.89
N GLN A 216 6.70 -8.69 4.15
CA GLN A 216 7.63 -8.44 3.05
C GLN A 216 7.92 -9.72 2.27
N ILE A 217 8.00 -10.85 2.97
CA ILE A 217 8.33 -12.18 2.44
C ILE A 217 7.22 -13.18 2.77
N GLN A 218 7.23 -14.36 2.15
CA GLN A 218 6.17 -15.37 2.29
C GLN A 218 6.50 -16.47 3.31
N THR A 219 7.77 -16.77 3.51
CA THR A 219 8.24 -17.91 4.30
C THR A 219 8.36 -17.59 5.79
N ASN A 220 7.59 -18.31 6.60
CA ASN A 220 7.57 -18.17 8.07
C ASN A 220 7.95 -19.50 8.76
N ALA A 221 8.17 -19.48 10.07
CA ALA A 221 8.63 -20.63 10.84
C ALA A 221 7.56 -21.73 11.00
N LYS A 222 6.26 -21.37 10.95
CA LYS A 222 5.16 -22.34 10.85
C LYS A 222 5.29 -23.22 9.60
N LYS A 223 5.82 -22.63 8.51
CA LYS A 223 6.04 -23.28 7.22
C LYS A 223 7.38 -24.01 7.17
N VAL A 224 8.48 -23.46 7.67
CA VAL A 224 9.77 -24.17 7.66
C VAL A 224 10.72 -23.65 8.73
N GLN A 225 11.44 -24.56 9.38
CA GLN A 225 12.43 -24.22 10.42
C GLN A 225 13.78 -23.79 9.84
N ASP A 226 14.09 -24.18 8.61
CA ASP A 226 15.28 -23.73 7.90
C ASP A 226 15.07 -22.31 7.38
N THR A 227 15.58 -21.34 8.13
CA THR A 227 15.48 -19.91 7.82
C THR A 227 16.22 -19.51 6.54
N THR A 228 17.09 -20.35 5.97
CA THR A 228 17.77 -20.01 4.70
C THR A 228 16.81 -19.98 3.50
N ILE A 229 15.63 -20.59 3.63
CA ILE A 229 14.64 -20.67 2.55
C ILE A 229 14.04 -19.29 2.24
N SER A 230 13.91 -18.40 3.22
CA SER A 230 13.38 -17.05 2.99
C SER A 230 14.39 -16.09 2.33
N GLU A 231 15.67 -16.47 2.21
CA GLU A 231 16.71 -15.54 1.73
C GLU A 231 16.56 -15.20 0.25
N VAL A 232 15.99 -16.12 -0.55
CA VAL A 232 15.64 -15.81 -1.94
C VAL A 232 14.51 -14.78 -2.02
N GLU A 233 13.58 -14.80 -1.05
CA GLU A 233 12.47 -13.84 -0.98
C GLU A 233 12.97 -12.45 -0.57
N TYR A 234 13.90 -12.36 0.39
CA TYR A 234 14.57 -11.10 0.73
C TYR A 234 15.43 -10.57 -0.42
N ALA A 235 16.15 -11.44 -1.14
CA ALA A 235 16.87 -11.04 -2.34
C ALA A 235 15.92 -10.45 -3.39
N GLY A 236 14.74 -11.05 -3.58
CA GLY A 236 13.67 -10.50 -4.40
C GLY A 236 13.18 -9.15 -3.90
N TYR A 237 12.74 -9.08 -2.64
CA TYR A 237 12.17 -7.88 -2.03
C TYR A 237 13.09 -6.66 -2.11
N LEU A 238 14.39 -6.83 -1.83
CA LEU A 238 15.39 -5.75 -1.76
C LEU A 238 16.05 -5.41 -3.09
N SER A 239 15.85 -6.21 -4.14
CA SER A 239 16.47 -5.98 -5.46
C SER A 239 15.95 -4.81 -6.30
N PRO A 240 14.71 -4.28 -6.14
CA PRO A 240 14.25 -3.17 -6.95
C PRO A 240 15.18 -1.96 -6.89
N ASP A 241 15.49 -1.37 -8.06
CA ASP A 241 16.45 -0.26 -8.15
C ASP A 241 16.06 0.96 -7.29
N LEU A 242 14.76 1.17 -7.09
CA LEU A 242 14.26 2.24 -6.22
C LEU A 242 14.82 2.11 -4.80
N MET A 243 14.95 0.90 -4.26
CA MET A 243 15.42 0.67 -2.89
C MET A 243 16.88 1.04 -2.68
N LYS A 244 17.66 1.19 -3.76
CA LYS A 244 19.03 1.72 -3.70
C LYS A 244 19.08 3.22 -3.41
N SER A 245 17.97 3.94 -3.63
CA SER A 245 17.92 5.41 -3.62
C SER A 245 16.81 6.00 -2.75
N VAL A 246 15.78 5.23 -2.41
CA VAL A 246 14.66 5.64 -1.56
C VAL A 246 14.55 4.67 -0.37
N PRO A 247 14.53 5.17 0.87
CA PRO A 247 14.45 4.32 2.05
C PRO A 247 13.08 3.66 2.19
N VAL A 248 13.05 2.50 2.83
CA VAL A 248 11.82 1.77 3.18
C VAL A 248 11.69 1.61 4.70
N ALA A 249 10.56 2.05 5.24
CA ALA A 249 10.09 1.72 6.57
C ALA A 249 9.18 0.49 6.49
N THR A 250 9.46 -0.53 7.30
CA THR A 250 8.72 -1.81 7.27
C THR A 250 8.00 -2.04 8.59
N THR A 251 6.76 -2.48 8.49
CA THR A 251 6.01 -3.05 9.62
C THR A 251 6.24 -4.55 9.67
N VAL A 252 6.18 -5.17 10.85
CA VAL A 252 6.27 -6.63 10.97
C VAL A 252 4.90 -7.23 10.71
N GLY A 253 4.78 -8.09 9.68
CA GLY A 253 3.59 -8.89 9.44
C GLY A 253 3.68 -10.31 9.98
N ASN A 254 2.61 -11.09 9.87
CA ASN A 254 2.59 -12.47 10.37
C ASN A 254 3.52 -13.43 9.59
N HIS A 255 3.99 -13.04 8.41
CA HIS A 255 5.01 -13.79 7.66
C HIS A 255 6.44 -13.37 8.01
N ASP A 256 6.62 -12.22 8.67
CA ASP A 256 7.91 -11.75 9.16
C ASP A 256 8.15 -12.16 10.63
N ALA A 257 7.08 -12.27 11.41
CA ALA A 257 7.07 -12.32 12.87
C ALA A 257 7.96 -13.37 13.55
N ASP A 258 8.08 -14.54 12.94
CA ASP A 258 8.78 -15.70 13.49
C ASP A 258 10.08 -16.01 12.72
N ASN A 259 10.54 -15.09 11.88
CA ASN A 259 11.74 -15.21 11.07
C ASN A 259 12.78 -14.15 11.45
N ALA A 260 13.81 -14.57 12.19
CA ALA A 260 14.89 -13.68 12.64
C ALA A 260 15.62 -12.94 11.50
N ASN A 261 15.51 -13.42 10.25
CA ASN A 261 16.08 -12.76 9.07
C ASN A 261 15.57 -11.33 8.87
N TYR A 262 14.34 -11.04 9.29
CA TYR A 262 13.83 -9.67 9.30
C TYR A 262 14.79 -8.72 10.01
N THR A 263 15.25 -9.09 11.21
CA THR A 263 16.18 -8.27 12.00
C THR A 263 17.56 -8.16 11.37
N TYR A 264 17.93 -9.07 10.49
CA TYR A 264 19.22 -9.05 9.83
C TYR A 264 19.23 -8.12 8.61
N HIS A 265 18.09 -8.03 7.92
CA HIS A 265 17.91 -7.25 6.70
C HIS A 265 17.49 -5.80 6.94
N PHE A 266 16.90 -5.47 8.10
CA PHE A 266 16.43 -4.10 8.37
C PHE A 266 17.13 -3.43 9.56
N ASN A 267 17.21 -2.10 9.52
CA ASN A 267 17.77 -1.27 10.59
C ASN A 267 16.85 -0.08 10.91
N PRO A 268 15.64 -0.32 11.45
CA PRO A 268 14.72 0.75 11.81
C PRO A 268 15.31 1.66 12.89
N ALA A 269 14.97 2.95 12.84
CA ALA A 269 15.35 3.91 13.87
C ALA A 269 14.45 3.78 15.12
N ASN A 270 14.99 4.20 16.27
CA ASN A 270 14.28 4.27 17.55
C ASN A 270 13.46 3.02 17.95
N SER A 271 14.00 1.81 17.70
CA SER A 271 13.34 0.57 18.12
C SER A 271 13.19 0.47 19.63
N SER A 272 12.02 0.04 20.06
CA SER A 272 11.63 -0.19 21.44
C SER A 272 11.67 -1.69 21.79
N SER A 273 11.71 -1.98 23.08
CA SER A 273 11.44 -3.32 23.61
C SER A 273 9.97 -3.53 23.99
N LEU A 274 9.11 -2.52 23.79
CA LEU A 274 7.65 -2.62 23.96
C LEU A 274 7.05 -3.18 22.67
N GLY A 275 6.08 -4.10 22.80
CA GLY A 275 5.52 -4.82 21.65
C GLY A 275 6.49 -5.85 21.07
N ASP A 276 7.52 -6.24 21.84
CA ASP A 276 8.53 -7.19 21.38
C ASP A 276 7.96 -8.62 21.42
N ASN A 277 7.83 -9.23 20.24
CA ASN A 277 7.36 -10.61 20.10
C ASN A 277 8.45 -11.66 20.44
N GLY A 278 9.63 -11.22 20.85
CA GLY A 278 10.77 -12.04 21.27
C GLY A 278 11.61 -12.60 20.14
N THR A 279 11.25 -12.32 18.88
CA THR A 279 11.96 -12.83 17.68
C THR A 279 12.47 -11.70 16.79
N VAL A 280 11.60 -10.75 16.42
CA VAL A 280 11.92 -9.70 15.45
C VAL A 280 11.96 -8.27 16.01
N GLY A 281 11.81 -8.13 17.32
CA GLY A 281 11.82 -6.84 18.02
C GLY A 281 10.43 -6.26 18.23
N GLY A 282 10.36 -5.09 18.86
CA GLY A 282 9.12 -4.40 19.18
C GLY A 282 8.80 -3.22 18.29
N ASP A 283 7.94 -2.34 18.81
CA ASP A 283 7.50 -1.12 18.16
C ASP A 283 8.66 -0.16 17.88
N TYR A 284 8.54 0.70 16.87
CA TYR A 284 9.52 1.74 16.60
C TYR A 284 8.88 3.01 16.01
N TYR A 285 9.63 4.12 16.00
CA TYR A 285 9.13 5.38 15.46
C TYR A 285 10.22 6.18 14.76
N TYR A 286 9.79 7.11 13.91
CA TYR A 286 10.63 8.17 13.37
C TYR A 286 9.77 9.41 13.11
N THR A 287 10.42 10.56 12.98
CA THR A 287 9.78 11.79 12.54
C THR A 287 10.21 12.13 11.12
N TYR A 288 9.34 12.77 10.36
CA TYR A 288 9.70 13.35 9.07
C TYR A 288 8.88 14.61 8.84
N GLY A 289 9.56 15.76 8.76
CA GLY A 289 8.87 17.05 8.75
C GLY A 289 7.96 17.22 9.98
N ASP A 290 6.72 17.64 9.76
CA ASP A 290 5.72 17.83 10.82
C ASP A 290 4.99 16.54 11.24
N ALA A 291 5.44 15.35 10.80
CA ALA A 291 4.76 14.08 11.05
C ALA A 291 5.55 13.13 11.96
N LEU A 292 4.83 12.48 12.88
CA LEU A 292 5.30 11.36 13.70
C LEU A 292 4.75 10.05 13.13
N PHE A 293 5.63 9.12 12.79
CA PHE A 293 5.29 7.77 12.34
C PHE A 293 5.57 6.78 13.47
N MET A 294 4.55 6.04 13.91
CA MET A 294 4.64 4.99 14.92
C MET A 294 4.27 3.65 14.31
N ILE A 295 5.21 2.71 14.31
CA ILE A 295 5.09 1.42 13.63
C ILE A 295 4.98 0.37 14.72
N LEU A 296 3.82 -0.27 14.80
CA LEU A 296 3.49 -1.23 15.84
C LEU A 296 3.72 -2.65 15.36
N ASN A 297 4.40 -3.46 16.17
CA ASN A 297 4.50 -4.89 15.95
C ASN A 297 3.31 -5.61 16.60
N THR A 298 2.15 -5.57 15.94
CA THR A 298 0.91 -6.21 16.44
C THR A 298 0.92 -7.74 16.36
N GLN A 299 2.06 -8.35 16.03
CA GLN A 299 2.28 -9.79 16.21
C GLN A 299 2.56 -10.14 17.66
N ASP A 300 2.94 -9.16 18.48
CA ASP A 300 2.67 -9.17 19.90
C ASP A 300 1.28 -8.60 20.15
N THR A 301 0.48 -9.25 20.99
CA THR A 301 -0.90 -8.82 21.30
C THR A 301 -0.99 -8.07 22.61
N ASN A 302 0.14 -7.68 23.22
CA ASN A 302 0.17 -6.93 24.47
C ASN A 302 -0.14 -5.45 24.24
N VAL A 303 -1.43 -5.15 24.15
CA VAL A 303 -1.96 -3.79 23.94
C VAL A 303 -1.46 -2.77 24.98
N GLU A 304 -1.14 -3.20 26.20
CA GLU A 304 -0.61 -2.29 27.21
C GLU A 304 0.82 -1.82 26.89
N GLU A 305 1.63 -2.66 26.25
CA GLU A 305 2.96 -2.25 25.79
C GLU A 305 2.86 -1.27 24.61
N HIS A 306 1.99 -1.56 23.64
CA HIS A 306 1.71 -0.63 22.54
C HIS A 306 1.16 0.71 23.06
N ARG A 307 0.28 0.69 24.09
CA ARG A 307 -0.20 1.90 24.76
C ARG A 307 0.95 2.71 25.33
N GLN A 308 1.81 2.09 26.12
CA GLN A 308 2.95 2.77 26.74
C GLN A 308 3.90 3.35 25.68
N PHE A 309 4.10 2.61 24.59
CA PHE A 309 4.90 3.08 23.47
C PHE A 309 4.30 4.32 22.82
N ILE A 310 3.01 4.28 22.45
CA ILE A 310 2.32 5.42 21.82
C ILE A 310 2.32 6.63 22.75
N GLU A 311 1.89 6.48 24.00
CA GLU A 311 1.80 7.59 24.95
C GLU A 311 3.16 8.27 25.19
N SER A 312 4.22 7.46 25.36
CA SER A 312 5.57 8.01 25.57
C SER A 312 6.15 8.66 24.32
N THR A 313 5.89 8.09 23.14
CA THR A 313 6.37 8.62 21.86
C THR A 313 5.67 9.93 21.50
N VAL A 314 4.34 9.99 21.68
CA VAL A 314 3.58 11.23 21.47
C VAL A 314 4.00 12.31 22.46
N ALA A 315 4.20 11.97 23.74
CA ALA A 315 4.66 12.92 24.74
C ALA A 315 6.09 13.46 24.47
N ALA A 316 6.93 12.68 23.79
CA ALA A 316 8.29 13.09 23.42
C ALA A 316 8.36 13.94 22.15
N ASN A 317 7.34 13.88 21.29
CA ASN A 317 7.31 14.53 19.97
C ASN A 317 6.12 15.50 19.83
N THR A 318 5.96 16.40 20.80
CA THR A 318 4.80 17.32 20.88
C THR A 318 4.71 18.34 19.74
N ASP A 319 5.79 18.53 19.00
CA ASP A 319 5.87 19.48 17.90
C ASP A 319 5.33 18.90 16.59
N CYS A 320 5.18 17.57 16.48
CA CYS A 320 4.57 16.92 15.32
C CYS A 320 3.06 17.20 15.27
N LYS A 321 2.58 17.68 14.12
CA LYS A 321 1.18 17.99 13.87
C LYS A 321 0.37 16.78 13.41
N TRP A 322 1.02 15.90 12.65
CA TRP A 322 0.44 14.66 12.15
C TRP A 322 0.94 13.47 12.95
N LYS A 323 0.03 12.59 13.37
CA LYS A 323 0.38 11.34 14.02
C LYS A 323 -0.19 10.18 13.23
N ILE A 324 0.72 9.35 12.72
CA ILE A 324 0.40 8.25 11.80
C ILE A 324 0.85 6.96 12.47
N VAL A 325 -0.07 6.02 12.60
CA VAL A 325 0.22 4.67 13.07
C VAL A 325 0.23 3.72 11.88
N THR A 326 1.17 2.78 11.86
CA THR A 326 1.14 1.64 10.94
C THR A 326 1.20 0.35 11.74
N LEU A 327 0.35 -0.59 11.38
CA LEU A 327 0.27 -1.93 11.95
C LEU A 327 -0.06 -2.90 10.82
N HIS A 328 0.17 -4.19 11.03
CA HIS A 328 -0.07 -5.14 9.95
C HIS A 328 -1.55 -5.56 9.85
N GLN A 329 -2.14 -5.95 10.98
CA GLN A 329 -3.46 -6.54 11.07
C GLN A 329 -4.58 -5.61 10.61
N ASP A 330 -5.48 -6.07 9.74
CA ASP A 330 -6.56 -5.22 9.25
C ASP A 330 -7.68 -5.01 10.28
N ILE A 331 -7.49 -4.04 11.17
CA ILE A 331 -8.47 -3.75 12.21
C ILE A 331 -9.72 -3.03 11.69
N TYR A 332 -9.84 -2.62 10.42
CA TYR A 332 -11.02 -1.88 9.94
C TYR A 332 -11.31 -2.08 8.44
N GLY A 333 -11.03 -3.26 7.91
CA GLY A 333 -11.19 -3.54 6.49
C GLY A 333 -12.45 -4.25 6.11
N SER A 334 -12.38 -4.84 4.91
CA SER A 334 -13.53 -5.36 4.16
C SER A 334 -13.23 -6.63 3.37
N ALA A 335 -12.18 -7.36 3.73
CA ALA A 335 -11.90 -8.70 3.22
C ALA A 335 -11.94 -9.72 4.38
N GLU A 336 -11.32 -10.88 4.16
CA GLU A 336 -11.54 -12.12 4.90
C GLU A 336 -11.23 -12.01 6.39
N HIS A 337 -10.15 -11.35 6.78
CA HIS A 337 -9.65 -11.41 8.16
C HIS A 337 -10.15 -10.26 9.04
N SER A 338 -10.56 -9.14 8.45
CA SER A 338 -10.98 -7.93 9.19
C SER A 338 -12.09 -8.14 10.25
N ASN A 339 -12.94 -9.16 10.07
CA ASN A 339 -14.03 -9.48 10.98
C ASN A 339 -13.73 -10.71 11.86
N GLU A 340 -12.54 -11.31 11.77
CA GLU A 340 -12.16 -12.39 12.67
C GLU A 340 -12.23 -11.91 14.14
N PRO A 341 -12.73 -12.73 15.07
CA PRO A 341 -12.90 -12.29 16.45
C PRO A 341 -11.59 -11.83 17.11
N GLU A 342 -10.45 -12.45 16.81
CA GLU A 342 -9.15 -11.96 17.29
C GLU A 342 -8.81 -10.53 16.79
N ILE A 343 -9.10 -10.24 15.52
CA ILE A 343 -8.84 -8.93 14.90
C ILE A 343 -9.80 -7.86 15.42
N THR A 344 -11.08 -8.19 15.59
CA THR A 344 -12.04 -7.25 16.21
C THR A 344 -11.74 -7.00 17.67
N ASN A 345 -11.26 -8.00 18.44
CA ASN A 345 -10.78 -7.80 19.80
C ASN A 345 -9.57 -6.86 19.84
N LEU A 346 -8.63 -7.01 18.91
CA LEU A 346 -7.48 -6.11 18.75
C LEU A 346 -7.94 -4.67 18.43
N ARG A 347 -8.85 -4.51 17.45
CA ARG A 347 -9.49 -3.23 17.10
C ARG A 347 -10.01 -2.51 18.34
N TYR A 348 -10.91 -3.14 19.10
CA TYR A 348 -11.54 -2.48 20.24
C TYR A 348 -10.60 -2.23 21.43
N SER A 349 -9.44 -2.89 21.45
CA SER A 349 -8.40 -2.67 22.46
C SER A 349 -7.47 -1.51 22.09
N LEU A 350 -7.12 -1.37 20.81
CA LEU A 350 -6.21 -0.34 20.30
C LEU A 350 -6.91 1.00 19.99
N VAL A 351 -8.11 0.98 19.43
CA VAL A 351 -8.84 2.21 19.03
C VAL A 351 -8.94 3.24 20.16
N PRO A 352 -9.28 2.86 21.42
CA PRO A 352 -9.29 3.84 22.51
C PRO A 352 -7.92 4.46 22.80
N VAL A 353 -6.81 3.75 22.55
CA VAL A 353 -5.44 4.28 22.67
C VAL A 353 -5.21 5.33 21.59
N PHE A 354 -5.57 5.02 20.35
CA PHE A 354 -5.38 5.93 19.22
C PHE A 354 -6.19 7.22 19.39
N GLU A 355 -7.45 7.10 19.81
CA GLU A 355 -8.31 8.26 20.06
C GLU A 355 -7.79 9.13 21.21
N GLN A 356 -7.24 8.54 22.27
CA GLN A 356 -6.70 9.29 23.42
C GLN A 356 -5.40 10.03 23.11
N ASN A 357 -4.70 9.64 22.05
CA ASN A 357 -3.42 10.23 21.64
C ASN A 357 -3.53 11.09 20.38
N ASP A 358 -4.76 11.40 19.95
CA ASP A 358 -5.07 12.19 18.76
C ASP A 358 -4.31 11.70 17.52
N ILE A 359 -4.40 10.39 17.26
CA ILE A 359 -3.91 9.78 16.01
C ILE A 359 -4.80 10.26 14.85
N ASP A 360 -4.21 10.59 13.71
CA ASP A 360 -4.92 11.11 12.54
C ASP A 360 -5.26 10.02 11.53
N LEU A 361 -4.29 9.13 11.31
CA LEU A 361 -4.31 8.11 10.26
C LEU A 361 -3.72 6.81 10.79
N VAL A 362 -4.41 5.71 10.52
CA VAL A 362 -3.92 4.35 10.76
C VAL A 362 -3.82 3.62 9.43
N LEU A 363 -2.67 3.01 9.18
CA LEU A 363 -2.33 2.32 7.95
C LEU A 363 -2.16 0.81 8.23
N ALA A 364 -2.78 -0.04 7.42
CA ALA A 364 -2.80 -1.50 7.59
C ALA A 364 -2.55 -2.28 6.28
N GLY A 365 -2.34 -3.59 6.41
CA GLY A 365 -2.18 -4.55 5.30
C GLY A 365 -3.01 -5.82 5.59
N HIS A 366 -2.41 -7.00 5.44
CA HIS A 366 -2.93 -8.31 5.83
C HIS A 366 -4.09 -8.85 4.97
N ASP A 367 -5.03 -8.00 4.58
CA ASP A 367 -6.26 -8.39 3.88
C ASP A 367 -6.12 -8.45 2.35
N HIS A 368 -4.94 -8.16 1.78
CA HIS A 368 -4.65 -8.25 0.34
C HIS A 368 -5.68 -7.58 -0.60
N ALA A 369 -6.50 -6.68 -0.06
CA ALA A 369 -7.59 -5.98 -0.73
C ALA A 369 -7.61 -4.54 -0.23
N TYR A 370 -7.87 -3.61 -1.13
CA TYR A 370 -7.90 -2.20 -0.75
C TYR A 370 -9.18 -1.87 0.01
N SER A 371 -9.05 -1.16 1.13
CA SER A 371 -10.19 -0.56 1.81
C SER A 371 -9.83 0.75 2.50
N ARG A 372 -10.79 1.67 2.52
CA ARG A 372 -10.70 2.95 3.22
C ARG A 372 -11.97 3.19 4.02
N THR A 373 -11.81 3.57 5.27
CA THR A 373 -12.95 3.92 6.12
C THR A 373 -13.42 5.36 5.88
N LYS A 374 -14.64 5.65 6.30
CA LYS A 374 -15.05 7.00 6.70
C LYS A 374 -14.24 7.42 7.93
N MET A 375 -14.35 8.68 8.36
CA MET A 375 -13.77 9.08 9.65
C MET A 375 -14.52 8.39 10.79
N LEU A 376 -13.78 7.76 11.70
CA LEU A 376 -14.35 7.00 12.80
C LEU A 376 -13.97 7.61 14.15
N LYS A 377 -14.91 7.58 15.10
CA LYS A 377 -14.69 7.90 16.51
C LYS A 377 -15.71 7.18 17.39
N GLY A 378 -15.23 6.54 18.45
CA GLY A 378 -16.05 5.92 19.48
C GLY A 378 -16.51 4.51 19.15
N GLY A 379 -15.73 3.72 18.41
CA GLY A 379 -15.99 2.29 18.18
C GLY A 379 -16.21 1.52 19.48
N GLN A 380 -17.22 0.65 19.54
CA GLN A 380 -17.60 -0.07 20.77
C GLN A 380 -17.68 -1.56 20.54
N PHE A 381 -17.00 -2.33 21.40
CA PHE A 381 -17.19 -3.77 21.44
C PHE A 381 -18.61 -4.11 21.90
N LYS A 382 -19.33 -4.89 21.09
CA LYS A 382 -20.75 -5.21 21.34
C LYS A 382 -21.01 -6.69 21.59
N MET A 383 -20.12 -7.59 21.15
CA MET A 383 -20.38 -9.03 21.18
C MET A 383 -19.09 -9.85 21.07
N GLU A 384 -18.93 -10.83 21.96
CA GLU A 384 -17.94 -11.91 21.79
C GLU A 384 -18.45 -12.95 20.80
N TYR A 385 -17.51 -13.53 20.05
CA TYR A 385 -17.74 -14.63 19.12
C TYR A 385 -16.48 -15.50 19.08
N SER A 386 -16.62 -16.80 18.80
CA SER A 386 -15.43 -17.69 18.77
C SER A 386 -14.87 -17.80 17.36
N ASP A 387 -13.54 -17.92 17.26
CA ASP A 387 -12.85 -18.10 15.99
C ASP A 387 -13.32 -19.36 15.25
N ASP A 388 -13.40 -20.51 15.94
CA ASP A 388 -13.87 -21.77 15.34
C ASP A 388 -15.28 -21.65 14.70
N GLU A 389 -16.23 -21.01 15.40
CA GLU A 389 -17.58 -20.77 14.85
C GLU A 389 -17.56 -19.75 13.71
N PHE A 390 -16.64 -18.78 13.74
CA PHE A 390 -16.53 -17.75 12.70
C PHE A 390 -16.00 -18.37 11.41
N GLU A 391 -14.90 -19.11 11.50
CA GLU A 391 -14.30 -19.80 10.35
C GLU A 391 -15.31 -20.73 9.66
N GLU A 392 -16.05 -21.53 10.42
CA GLU A 392 -17.07 -22.44 9.86
C GLU A 392 -18.15 -21.67 9.06
N GLN A 393 -18.61 -20.54 9.57
CA GLN A 393 -19.65 -19.74 8.92
C GLN A 393 -19.10 -18.90 7.78
N LEU A 394 -17.88 -18.36 7.91
CA LEU A 394 -17.21 -17.61 6.85
C LEU A 394 -16.95 -18.51 5.64
N GLU A 395 -16.40 -19.71 5.84
CA GLU A 395 -16.17 -20.68 4.76
C GLU A 395 -17.46 -20.97 3.99
N LYS A 396 -18.57 -21.15 4.71
CA LYS A 396 -19.89 -21.36 4.11
C LYS A 396 -20.39 -20.15 3.34
N ASP A 397 -20.25 -18.96 3.91
CA ASP A 397 -20.77 -17.70 3.36
C ASP A 397 -20.00 -17.25 2.12
N MET A 398 -18.71 -17.57 2.06
CA MET A 398 -17.80 -17.28 0.96
C MET A 398 -17.69 -18.40 -0.09
N ASP A 399 -18.24 -19.59 0.17
CA ASP A 399 -18.15 -20.75 -0.74
C ASP A 399 -18.60 -20.40 -2.17
N ALA A 400 -17.65 -20.41 -3.10
CA ALA A 400 -17.89 -20.09 -4.50
C ALA A 400 -18.34 -21.31 -5.32
N GLY A 401 -18.43 -22.49 -4.70
CA GLY A 401 -18.83 -23.74 -5.33
C GLY A 401 -17.70 -24.43 -6.11
N GLU A 402 -18.06 -25.42 -6.94
CA GLU A 402 -17.06 -26.23 -7.65
C GLU A 402 -16.51 -25.53 -8.90
N ASN A 403 -15.18 -25.35 -8.96
CA ASN A 403 -14.45 -24.71 -10.06
C ASN A 403 -14.99 -23.31 -10.38
N PRO A 404 -14.98 -22.39 -9.41
CA PRO A 404 -15.49 -21.05 -9.62
C PRO A 404 -14.63 -20.32 -10.67
N ASP A 405 -15.28 -19.45 -11.45
CA ASP A 405 -14.56 -18.38 -12.14
C ASP A 405 -13.96 -17.43 -11.08
N THR A 406 -12.95 -16.64 -11.44
CA THR A 406 -12.40 -15.60 -10.54
C THR A 406 -13.53 -14.67 -10.07
N LEU A 407 -13.64 -14.52 -8.75
CA LEU A 407 -14.49 -13.54 -8.09
C LEU A 407 -13.62 -12.40 -7.56
N TYR A 408 -14.27 -11.29 -7.21
CA TYR A 408 -13.64 -10.19 -6.47
C TYR A 408 -14.47 -9.77 -5.25
N GLU A 409 -15.67 -10.33 -5.14
CA GLU A 409 -16.57 -10.21 -4.00
C GLU A 409 -17.24 -11.58 -3.81
N ALA A 410 -17.23 -12.07 -2.58
CA ALA A 410 -17.79 -13.37 -2.24
C ALA A 410 -19.32 -13.41 -2.43
N PRO A 411 -19.91 -14.60 -2.67
CA PRO A 411 -21.30 -14.74 -3.07
C PRO A 411 -22.33 -14.41 -1.98
N GLY A 412 -21.97 -14.51 -0.69
CA GLY A 412 -22.90 -14.25 0.42
C GLY A 412 -23.98 -15.31 0.53
N ASN A 413 -23.58 -16.56 0.74
CA ASN A 413 -24.50 -17.70 0.77
C ASN A 413 -25.43 -17.73 1.99
N ILE A 414 -25.10 -17.03 3.07
CA ILE A 414 -25.94 -16.96 4.27
C ILE A 414 -26.97 -15.84 4.12
N SER A 415 -28.26 -16.23 4.03
CA SER A 415 -29.36 -15.27 3.89
C SER A 415 -29.70 -14.57 5.21
N GLU A 416 -30.03 -13.27 5.15
CA GLU A 416 -30.48 -12.48 6.30
C GLU A 416 -31.77 -13.04 6.97
N ASP A 417 -32.56 -13.84 6.26
CA ASP A 417 -33.76 -14.51 6.78
C ASP A 417 -33.54 -15.99 7.17
N THR A 418 -32.29 -16.42 7.29
CA THR A 418 -31.93 -17.79 7.67
C THR A 418 -32.60 -18.23 8.96
N GLN A 419 -32.92 -19.53 9.02
CA GLN A 419 -33.50 -20.18 10.20
C GLN A 419 -32.48 -21.08 10.92
N ASP A 420 -31.25 -21.17 10.40
CA ASP A 420 -30.16 -21.87 11.07
C ASP A 420 -29.62 -21.03 12.23
N GLU A 421 -29.50 -21.64 13.42
CA GLU A 421 -29.12 -20.92 14.63
C GLU A 421 -27.66 -20.44 14.59
N GLY A 422 -26.76 -21.19 13.93
CA GLY A 422 -25.36 -20.83 13.78
C GLY A 422 -25.19 -19.63 12.85
N GLU A 423 -25.86 -19.68 11.69
CA GLU A 423 -25.89 -18.59 10.72
C GLU A 423 -26.48 -17.30 11.32
N GLN A 424 -27.59 -17.39 12.07
CA GLN A 424 -28.17 -16.23 12.77
C GLN A 424 -27.20 -15.61 13.78
N LYS A 425 -26.43 -16.45 14.50
CA LYS A 425 -25.42 -15.99 15.46
C LYS A 425 -24.28 -15.25 14.75
N TYR A 426 -23.81 -15.79 13.62
CA TYR A 426 -22.79 -15.18 12.77
C TYR A 426 -23.23 -13.83 12.20
N LEU A 427 -24.41 -13.75 11.59
CA LEU A 427 -24.95 -12.49 11.09
C LEU A 427 -25.10 -11.45 12.20
N LYS A 428 -25.58 -11.87 13.37
CA LYS A 428 -25.68 -10.98 14.53
C LYS A 428 -24.31 -10.44 14.96
N TYR A 429 -23.28 -11.27 14.93
CA TYR A 429 -21.91 -10.83 15.20
C TYR A 429 -21.43 -9.83 14.15
N LEU A 430 -21.57 -10.14 12.85
CA LEU A 430 -21.21 -9.22 11.76
C LEU A 430 -21.89 -7.85 11.94
N HIS A 431 -23.21 -7.83 12.19
CA HIS A 431 -23.97 -6.60 12.47
C HIS A 431 -23.45 -5.86 13.71
N ALA A 432 -22.98 -6.57 14.73
CA ALA A 432 -22.46 -5.98 15.96
C ALA A 432 -21.10 -5.27 15.75
N VAL A 433 -20.29 -5.73 14.80
CA VAL A 433 -18.95 -5.18 14.50
C VAL A 433 -18.95 -4.19 13.32
N MET A 434 -20.13 -3.85 12.79
CA MET A 434 -20.30 -2.84 11.74
C MET A 434 -19.95 -1.41 12.19
N ASP A 435 -19.86 -1.16 13.50
CA ASP A 435 -19.53 0.14 14.11
C ASP A 435 -20.30 1.36 13.54
N GLU A 436 -21.59 1.19 13.23
CA GLU A 436 -22.46 2.26 12.69
C GLU A 436 -22.41 3.57 13.50
N GLU A 437 -22.35 3.46 14.82
CA GLU A 437 -22.34 4.60 15.74
C GLU A 437 -20.98 5.32 15.79
N ALA A 438 -19.92 4.70 15.27
CA ALA A 438 -18.58 5.29 15.23
C ALA A 438 -18.38 6.17 13.98
N VAL A 439 -19.21 6.02 12.95
CA VAL A 439 -19.10 6.77 11.70
C VAL A 439 -19.40 8.25 11.97
N MET A 440 -18.41 9.10 11.72
CA MET A 440 -18.58 10.54 11.80
C MET A 440 -19.21 11.07 10.52
N GLU A 441 -20.13 12.02 10.68
CA GLU A 441 -20.68 12.78 9.57
C GLU A 441 -19.73 13.93 9.21
N LEU A 442 -19.14 13.89 8.01
CA LEU A 442 -18.38 15.00 7.43
C LEU A 442 -19.24 15.81 6.44
N THR A 443 -18.59 16.53 5.52
CA THR A 443 -19.25 17.15 4.37
C THR A 443 -19.94 16.11 3.48
N GLU A 444 -20.81 16.53 2.54
CA GLU A 444 -21.73 15.65 1.79
C GLU A 444 -21.08 14.41 1.15
N ASN A 445 -19.78 14.45 0.84
CA ASN A 445 -19.07 13.35 0.19
C ASN A 445 -18.20 12.49 1.12
N GLN A 446 -18.05 12.84 2.41
CA GLN A 446 -17.19 12.12 3.37
C GLN A 446 -15.69 12.04 2.99
N GLU A 447 -15.23 12.81 2.00
CA GLU A 447 -13.85 12.77 1.49
C GLU A 447 -12.90 13.82 2.08
N THR A 448 -13.41 14.69 2.95
CA THR A 448 -12.59 15.73 3.57
C THR A 448 -12.97 15.94 5.02
N ALA A 449 -12.00 15.78 5.91
CA ALA A 449 -12.17 15.99 7.34
C ALA A 449 -11.37 17.21 7.81
N VAL A 450 -12.08 18.22 8.32
CA VAL A 450 -11.49 19.49 8.76
C VAL A 450 -11.47 19.53 10.27
N ASN A 451 -10.27 19.61 10.88
CA ASN A 451 -10.06 19.57 12.32
C ASN A 451 -10.86 18.46 13.01
N SER A 452 -10.86 17.28 12.40
CA SER A 452 -11.59 16.14 12.95
C SER A 452 -10.87 15.58 14.16
N ASP A 453 -11.64 15.19 15.17
CA ASP A 453 -11.13 14.40 16.29
C ASP A 453 -11.29 12.87 16.06
N GLY A 454 -11.66 12.47 14.85
CA GLY A 454 -11.74 11.07 14.43
C GLY A 454 -10.47 10.60 13.72
N ILE A 455 -10.48 9.33 13.33
CA ILE A 455 -9.35 8.64 12.70
C ILE A 455 -9.80 8.07 11.35
N MET A 456 -8.96 8.20 10.32
CA MET A 456 -9.14 7.47 9.06
C MET A 456 -8.27 6.20 9.09
N TYR A 457 -8.83 5.08 8.66
CA TYR A 457 -8.12 3.81 8.51
C TYR A 457 -8.04 3.44 7.03
N LEU A 458 -6.85 3.01 6.61
CA LEU A 458 -6.57 2.60 5.24
C LEU A 458 -5.86 1.25 5.24
N THR A 459 -6.43 0.28 4.56
CA THR A 459 -5.77 -1.00 4.27
C THR A 459 -5.29 -1.01 2.83
N ALA A 460 -3.98 -1.23 2.66
CA ALA A 460 -3.40 -1.43 1.33
C ALA A 460 -3.73 -2.84 0.81
N GLY A 461 -3.95 -2.96 -0.50
CA GLY A 461 -3.99 -4.26 -1.16
C GLY A 461 -2.58 -4.82 -1.41
N SER A 462 -2.49 -5.95 -2.10
CA SER A 462 -1.19 -6.52 -2.48
C SER A 462 -0.45 -5.60 -3.46
N SER A 463 0.80 -5.31 -3.14
CA SER A 463 1.67 -4.43 -3.92
C SER A 463 2.58 -5.16 -4.91
N SER A 464 2.79 -6.47 -4.75
CA SER A 464 3.51 -7.31 -5.72
C SER A 464 2.55 -8.15 -6.59
N GLY A 465 1.27 -8.20 -6.22
CA GLY A 465 0.30 -9.11 -6.81
C GLY A 465 0.61 -10.58 -6.57
N SER A 466 1.32 -10.90 -5.50
CA SER A 466 1.65 -12.27 -5.11
C SER A 466 0.42 -13.05 -4.65
N LYS A 467 -0.60 -12.36 -4.11
CA LYS A 467 -1.84 -12.93 -3.58
C LYS A 467 -2.93 -11.85 -3.47
N TYR A 468 -4.19 -12.23 -3.68
CA TYR A 468 -5.38 -11.40 -3.47
C TYR A 468 -6.45 -12.15 -2.67
N TYR A 469 -7.22 -11.41 -1.86
CA TYR A 469 -8.45 -11.90 -1.22
C TYR A 469 -9.69 -11.26 -1.83
N ASP A 470 -10.79 -11.99 -1.75
CA ASP A 470 -12.11 -11.52 -2.15
C ASP A 470 -12.68 -10.56 -1.11
N LEU A 471 -13.43 -9.55 -1.57
CA LEU A 471 -14.19 -8.70 -0.66
C LEU A 471 -15.32 -9.50 -0.02
N VAL A 472 -15.55 -9.29 1.28
CA VAL A 472 -16.69 -9.94 1.95
C VAL A 472 -18.01 -9.43 1.37
N PRO A 473 -19.06 -10.28 1.28
CA PRO A 473 -20.33 -9.92 0.63
C PRO A 473 -21.05 -8.75 1.32
N ARG A 474 -20.88 -8.61 2.64
CA ARG A 474 -21.52 -7.56 3.43
C ARG A 474 -20.52 -6.46 3.71
N GLN A 475 -20.55 -5.40 2.90
CA GLN A 475 -19.75 -4.21 3.13
C GLN A 475 -20.06 -3.58 4.49
N GLN A 476 -19.01 -3.30 5.26
CA GLN A 476 -19.17 -2.70 6.57
C GLN A 476 -19.56 -1.23 6.49
N THR A 477 -20.37 -0.77 7.46
CA THR A 477 -20.96 0.58 7.41
C THR A 477 -19.92 1.69 7.54
N TYR A 478 -18.78 1.37 8.16
CA TYR A 478 -17.61 2.23 8.27
C TYR A 478 -16.79 2.34 6.97
N ILE A 479 -16.96 1.45 5.99
CA ILE A 479 -16.19 1.49 4.73
C ILE A 479 -16.75 2.57 3.81
N ALA A 480 -15.89 3.53 3.44
CA ALA A 480 -16.19 4.53 2.42
C ALA A 480 -15.97 3.96 1.01
N ASN A 481 -14.84 3.26 0.82
CA ASN A 481 -14.52 2.61 -0.45
C ASN A 481 -13.74 1.31 -0.20
N ARG A 482 -13.93 0.32 -1.08
CA ARG A 482 -13.20 -0.94 -1.10
C ARG A 482 -13.01 -1.40 -2.54
N TRP A 483 -11.91 -2.09 -2.83
CA TRP A 483 -11.59 -2.44 -4.21
C TRP A 483 -10.71 -3.70 -4.31
N GLN A 484 -11.08 -4.58 -5.25
CA GLN A 484 -10.30 -5.75 -5.66
C GLN A 484 -10.55 -6.05 -7.15
N GLN A 485 -9.50 -6.30 -7.92
CA GLN A 485 -9.56 -6.81 -9.31
C GLN A 485 -8.30 -7.63 -9.70
N ASP A 486 -7.61 -8.22 -8.73
CA ASP A 486 -6.34 -8.95 -8.93
C ASP A 486 -5.24 -8.13 -9.62
N VAL A 487 -5.21 -6.82 -9.33
CA VAL A 487 -4.16 -5.91 -9.81
C VAL A 487 -3.42 -5.33 -8.63
N PRO A 488 -2.08 -5.21 -8.71
CA PRO A 488 -1.33 -4.60 -7.62
C PRO A 488 -1.75 -3.15 -7.43
N THR A 489 -1.74 -2.69 -6.18
CA THR A 489 -2.10 -1.32 -5.82
C THR A 489 -1.01 -0.65 -5.01
N TYR A 490 -1.00 0.67 -5.04
CA TYR A 490 -0.18 1.50 -4.16
C TYR A 490 -0.92 2.80 -3.86
N SER A 491 -0.59 3.40 -2.72
CA SER A 491 -1.08 4.73 -2.35
C SER A 491 0.08 5.73 -2.35
N VAL A 492 -0.23 6.97 -2.74
CA VAL A 492 0.62 8.13 -2.53
C VAL A 492 -0.01 8.98 -1.44
N VAL A 493 0.78 9.27 -0.41
CA VAL A 493 0.37 10.13 0.69
C VAL A 493 1.20 11.40 0.66
N ASP A 494 0.56 12.54 0.48
CA ASP A 494 1.20 13.85 0.48
C ASP A 494 0.87 14.57 1.79
N ILE A 495 1.90 15.10 2.44
CA ILE A 495 1.80 15.79 3.72
C ILE A 495 2.37 17.18 3.59
N THR A 496 1.61 18.16 4.05
CA THR A 496 2.08 19.49 4.37
C THR A 496 1.82 19.78 5.84
N GLU A 497 2.26 20.92 6.33
CA GLU A 497 1.91 21.36 7.68
C GLU A 497 0.39 21.51 7.97
N THR A 498 -0.46 21.59 6.93
CA THR A 498 -1.91 21.80 7.05
C THR A 498 -2.76 20.68 6.48
N THR A 499 -2.23 19.90 5.53
CA THR A 499 -2.99 18.85 4.84
C THR A 499 -2.27 17.53 4.77
N LEU A 500 -3.04 16.45 4.88
CA LEU A 500 -2.63 15.10 4.50
C LEU A 500 -3.61 14.60 3.46
N THR A 501 -3.14 14.18 2.29
CA THR A 501 -3.97 13.59 1.23
C THR A 501 -3.56 12.16 0.93
N VAL A 502 -4.54 11.31 0.66
CA VAL A 502 -4.32 9.90 0.26
C VAL A 502 -4.95 9.67 -1.10
N ASN A 503 -4.15 9.16 -2.04
CA ASN A 503 -4.58 8.78 -3.38
C ASN A 503 -4.11 7.35 -3.68
N THR A 504 -5.00 6.47 -4.12
CA THR A 504 -4.67 5.05 -4.39
C THR A 504 -4.88 4.70 -5.85
N TYR A 505 -3.92 3.97 -6.43
CA TYR A 505 -3.86 3.66 -7.86
C TYR A 505 -3.68 2.17 -8.11
N ARG A 506 -4.22 1.71 -9.24
CA ARG A 506 -3.92 0.39 -9.83
C ARG A 506 -2.70 0.47 -10.73
N THR A 507 -1.85 -0.56 -10.73
CA THR A 507 -0.58 -0.49 -11.46
C THR A 507 -0.71 -0.64 -12.97
N ASP A 508 -1.69 -1.39 -13.47
CA ASP A 508 -1.86 -1.70 -14.90
C ASP A 508 -2.28 -0.50 -15.77
N THR A 509 -3.18 0.36 -15.27
CA THR A 509 -3.67 1.56 -16.00
C THR A 509 -3.19 2.87 -15.38
N GLN A 510 -2.64 2.85 -14.16
CA GLN A 510 -2.27 4.05 -13.39
C GLN A 510 -3.45 4.98 -13.07
N GLU A 511 -4.68 4.48 -13.21
CA GLU A 511 -5.91 5.18 -12.86
C GLU A 511 -6.15 5.10 -11.34
N PRO A 512 -6.79 6.12 -10.74
CA PRO A 512 -7.21 6.05 -9.35
C PRO A 512 -8.30 4.98 -9.16
N ILE A 513 -8.25 4.25 -8.05
CA ILE A 513 -9.28 3.27 -7.64
C ILE A 513 -10.22 3.82 -6.56
N ASP A 514 -9.90 5.02 -6.06
CA ASP A 514 -10.65 5.75 -5.03
C ASP A 514 -10.60 7.25 -5.34
N THR A 515 -11.55 8.00 -4.80
CA THR A 515 -11.43 9.44 -4.70
C THR A 515 -10.35 9.81 -3.69
N GLN A 516 -9.73 10.98 -3.90
CA GLN A 516 -8.78 11.53 -2.92
C GLN A 516 -9.47 11.77 -1.58
N PHE A 517 -8.89 11.24 -0.51
CA PHE A 517 -9.27 11.60 0.85
C PHE A 517 -8.31 12.66 1.40
N MET A 518 -8.84 13.66 2.11
CA MET A 518 -8.06 14.79 2.64
C MET A 518 -8.36 15.06 4.11
N LEU A 519 -7.32 15.09 4.95
CA LEU A 519 -7.36 15.65 6.29
C LEU A 519 -6.83 17.10 6.25
N VAL A 520 -7.49 18.01 6.95
CA VAL A 520 -7.11 19.43 7.01
C VAL A 520 -7.07 19.90 8.46
N LYS A 521 -5.92 20.42 8.90
CA LYS A 521 -5.77 21.10 10.20
C LYS A 521 -6.20 22.57 10.08
N SER A 522 -6.33 23.24 11.23
CA SER A 522 -6.74 24.64 11.30
C SER A 522 -5.78 25.54 10.54
N VAL A 523 -6.34 26.47 9.77
CA VAL A 523 -5.60 27.37 8.90
C VAL A 523 -5.65 28.80 9.42
N ASP A 524 -4.51 29.49 9.35
CA ASP A 524 -4.40 30.94 9.56
C ASP A 524 -4.23 31.73 8.25
N HIS A 525 -4.19 33.06 8.37
CA HIS A 525 -4.00 33.97 7.23
C HIS A 525 -2.68 33.76 6.48
N GLY A 526 -1.60 33.39 7.18
CA GLY A 526 -0.29 33.15 6.58
C GLY A 526 -0.31 31.90 5.70
N GLN A 527 -0.89 30.83 6.23
CA GLN A 527 -1.05 29.54 5.54
C GLN A 527 -1.97 29.67 4.32
N LEU A 528 -3.10 30.37 4.46
CA LEU A 528 -3.96 30.68 3.32
C LEU A 528 -3.25 31.56 2.28
N SER A 529 -2.42 32.52 2.72
CA SER A 529 -1.62 33.35 1.80
C SER A 529 -0.64 32.52 1.00
N ALA A 530 0.06 31.56 1.63
CA ALA A 530 1.01 30.68 0.95
C ALA A 530 0.33 29.86 -0.16
N LEU A 531 -0.83 29.26 0.14
CA LEU A 531 -1.61 28.51 -0.87
C LEU A 531 -2.12 29.40 -2.00
N ILE A 532 -2.54 30.65 -1.70
CA ILE A 532 -2.93 31.64 -2.71
C ILE A 532 -1.76 31.98 -3.64
N GLU A 533 -0.55 32.10 -3.11
CA GLU A 533 0.66 32.35 -3.90
C GLU A 533 0.99 31.15 -4.79
N GLU A 534 0.94 29.93 -4.25
CA GLU A 534 1.15 28.70 -5.01
C GLU A 534 0.13 28.58 -6.16
N ALA A 535 -1.16 28.71 -5.85
CA ALA A 535 -2.23 28.66 -6.84
C ALA A 535 -2.12 29.75 -7.90
N GLY A 536 -1.73 30.97 -7.49
CA GLY A 536 -1.51 32.10 -8.38
C GLY A 536 -0.31 31.94 -9.32
N SER A 537 0.60 31.01 -9.03
CA SER A 537 1.78 30.72 -9.85
C SER A 537 1.51 29.73 -10.99
N LYS A 538 0.38 28.99 -10.96
CA LYS A 538 0.06 27.96 -11.96
C LYS A 538 -0.19 28.59 -13.33
N ASN A 539 0.39 28.00 -14.38
CA ASN A 539 0.31 28.53 -15.73
C ASN A 539 -0.99 28.04 -16.45
N PRO A 540 -1.92 28.91 -16.87
CA PRO A 540 -3.15 28.51 -17.56
C PRO A 540 -2.93 27.73 -18.86
N GLU A 541 -1.75 27.88 -19.48
CA GLU A 541 -1.45 27.19 -20.72
C GLU A 541 -1.21 25.69 -20.53
N GLU A 542 -0.86 25.27 -19.31
CA GLU A 542 -0.53 23.89 -18.96
C GLU A 542 -1.76 23.04 -18.62
N TYR A 543 -2.88 23.64 -18.21
CA TYR A 543 -4.03 22.93 -17.65
C TYR A 543 -5.30 23.01 -18.50
N THR A 544 -6.19 22.02 -18.39
CA THR A 544 -7.50 22.04 -19.06
C THR A 544 -8.27 23.29 -18.66
N THR A 545 -9.01 23.87 -19.61
CA THR A 545 -9.74 25.12 -19.38
C THR A 545 -10.72 24.99 -18.21
N GLU A 546 -11.35 23.83 -18.06
CA GLU A 546 -12.34 23.55 -17.02
C GLU A 546 -11.69 23.48 -15.63
N SER A 547 -10.66 22.64 -15.44
CA SER A 547 -9.98 22.51 -14.14
C SER A 547 -9.35 23.84 -13.69
N TYR A 548 -8.70 24.57 -14.61
CA TYR A 548 -8.10 25.86 -14.30
C TYR A 548 -9.14 26.94 -13.94
N GLN A 549 -10.33 26.91 -14.55
CA GLN A 549 -11.41 27.84 -14.18
C GLN A 549 -11.95 27.54 -12.78
N THR A 550 -12.11 26.26 -12.41
CA THR A 550 -12.51 25.84 -11.07
C THR A 550 -11.49 26.31 -10.02
N MET A 551 -10.20 26.06 -10.27
CA MET A 551 -9.12 26.55 -9.40
C MET A 551 -9.12 28.08 -9.27
N GLN A 552 -9.27 28.82 -10.39
CA GLN A 552 -9.33 30.28 -10.33
C GLN A 552 -10.51 30.82 -9.52
N GLN A 553 -11.68 30.17 -9.56
CA GLN A 553 -12.82 30.58 -8.75
C GLN A 553 -12.54 30.39 -7.26
N ALA A 554 -11.96 29.25 -6.88
CA ALA A 554 -11.54 28.99 -5.51
C ALA A 554 -10.45 29.99 -5.05
N LEU A 555 -9.50 30.32 -5.94
CA LEU A 555 -8.43 31.28 -5.67
C LEU A 555 -8.98 32.68 -5.36
N GLU A 556 -9.97 33.15 -6.11
CA GLU A 556 -10.59 34.45 -5.83
C GLU A 556 -11.39 34.45 -4.52
N GLY A 557 -12.09 33.35 -4.22
CA GLY A 557 -12.75 33.15 -2.93
C GLY A 557 -11.76 33.21 -1.77
N ALA A 558 -10.63 32.50 -1.90
CA ALA A 558 -9.54 32.50 -0.92
C ALA A 558 -8.94 33.90 -0.72
N ARG A 559 -8.67 34.65 -1.80
CA ARG A 559 -8.20 36.05 -1.71
C ARG A 559 -9.17 36.95 -0.97
N THR A 560 -10.47 36.79 -1.23
CA THR A 560 -11.50 37.58 -0.57
C THR A 560 -11.52 37.31 0.93
N VAL A 561 -11.51 36.03 1.32
CA VAL A 561 -11.46 35.63 2.73
C VAL A 561 -10.17 36.10 3.40
N ASN A 562 -9.01 35.93 2.76
CA ASN A 562 -7.73 36.28 3.34
C ASN A 562 -7.52 37.80 3.51
N ALA A 563 -8.24 38.62 2.72
CA ALA A 563 -8.21 40.07 2.83
C ALA A 563 -9.05 40.62 3.99
N ASP A 564 -9.95 39.82 4.57
CA ASP A 564 -10.73 40.22 5.75
C ASP A 564 -9.96 39.88 7.04
N PRO A 565 -9.38 40.85 7.76
CA PRO A 565 -8.63 40.60 8.98
C PRO A 565 -9.52 40.09 10.15
N ALA A 566 -10.84 40.07 9.98
CA ALA A 566 -11.79 39.54 10.94
C ALA A 566 -12.28 38.12 10.60
N ALA A 567 -11.79 37.51 9.50
CA ALA A 567 -12.12 36.12 9.17
C ALA A 567 -11.70 35.18 10.31
N ASP A 568 -12.60 34.32 10.74
CA ASP A 568 -12.32 33.32 11.76
C ASP A 568 -11.62 32.09 11.18
N THR A 569 -11.04 31.26 12.06
CA THR A 569 -10.30 30.05 11.68
C THR A 569 -11.13 29.10 10.81
N ALA A 570 -12.43 28.96 11.09
CA ALA A 570 -13.30 28.10 10.29
C ALA A 570 -13.47 28.63 8.86
N THR A 571 -13.66 29.95 8.70
CA THR A 571 -13.78 30.59 7.40
C THR A 571 -12.48 30.48 6.60
N LEU A 572 -11.33 30.70 7.26
CA LEU A 572 -10.01 30.54 6.65
C LEU A 572 -9.77 29.10 6.20
N THR A 573 -10.06 28.12 7.07
CA THR A 573 -9.85 26.70 6.79
C THR A 573 -10.76 26.21 5.65
N ASN A 574 -12.02 26.67 5.59
CA ASN A 574 -12.90 26.32 4.48
C ASN A 574 -12.42 26.90 3.14
N ALA A 575 -11.94 28.14 3.14
CA ALA A 575 -11.39 28.77 1.94
C ALA A 575 -10.11 28.08 1.47
N TYR A 576 -9.23 27.71 2.42
CA TYR A 576 -8.04 26.91 2.15
C TYR A 576 -8.39 25.56 1.55
N THR A 577 -9.30 24.82 2.20
CA THR A 577 -9.74 23.49 1.76
C THR A 577 -10.27 23.54 0.34
N ALA A 578 -11.17 24.48 0.04
CA ALA A 578 -11.73 24.64 -1.30
C ALA A 578 -10.66 24.95 -2.36
N LEU A 579 -9.68 25.81 -2.04
CA LEU A 579 -8.57 26.13 -2.94
C LEU A 579 -7.64 24.93 -3.14
N LYS A 580 -7.30 24.21 -2.07
CA LYS A 580 -6.41 23.03 -2.12
C LYS A 580 -7.05 21.90 -2.92
N THR A 581 -8.31 21.57 -2.67
CA THR A 581 -9.06 20.60 -3.48
C THR A 581 -9.05 20.98 -4.97
N ALA A 582 -9.27 22.26 -5.30
CA ALA A 582 -9.27 22.71 -6.68
C ALA A 582 -7.87 22.70 -7.32
N LEU A 583 -6.80 22.88 -6.53
CA LEU A 583 -5.42 22.70 -6.98
C LEU A 583 -5.09 21.23 -7.26
N ASP A 584 -5.51 20.32 -6.39
CA ASP A 584 -5.25 18.88 -6.53
C ASP A 584 -6.04 18.26 -7.70
N GLN A 585 -7.14 18.90 -8.10
CA GLN A 585 -7.94 18.54 -9.27
C GLN A 585 -7.50 19.25 -10.57
N LEU A 586 -6.37 19.95 -10.57
CA LEU A 586 -5.82 20.52 -11.79
C LEU A 586 -5.42 19.41 -12.77
N GLU A 587 -5.97 19.48 -13.98
CA GLU A 587 -5.69 18.50 -15.03
C GLU A 587 -4.77 19.13 -16.07
N MET A 588 -3.60 18.53 -16.31
CA MET A 588 -2.70 18.97 -17.37
C MET A 588 -3.36 18.75 -18.76
N LYS A 589 -3.18 19.68 -19.69
CA LYS A 589 -3.46 19.43 -21.11
C LYS A 589 -2.53 18.29 -21.54
N HIS A 590 -3.11 17.19 -21.99
CA HIS A 590 -2.38 16.04 -22.51
C HIS A 590 -1.26 16.50 -23.44
N GLN A 591 0.00 16.35 -23.02
CA GLN A 591 1.13 16.51 -23.94
C GLN A 591 1.23 15.22 -24.75
N GLU A 592 0.99 15.29 -26.06
CA GLU A 592 1.32 14.18 -26.95
C GLU A 592 2.82 13.85 -26.80
N ASN A 593 3.12 12.65 -26.29
CA ASN A 593 4.36 11.87 -26.41
C ASN A 593 5.68 12.68 -26.54
N LEU A 594 6.41 12.81 -25.43
CA LEU A 594 7.87 12.77 -25.50
C LEU A 594 8.29 11.33 -25.28
N ASN A 595 8.77 10.68 -26.34
CA ASN A 595 9.53 9.43 -26.24
C ASN A 595 10.63 9.58 -25.16
N PRO A 596 10.98 8.52 -24.42
CA PRO A 596 12.14 8.56 -23.56
C PRO A 596 13.38 8.92 -24.40
N PRO A 597 14.32 9.73 -23.89
CA PRO A 597 15.56 9.98 -24.59
C PRO A 597 16.26 8.63 -24.80
N SER A 598 16.55 8.31 -26.05
CA SER A 598 17.38 7.16 -26.39
C SER A 598 18.73 7.33 -25.68
N SER A 599 19.06 6.42 -24.77
CA SER A 599 20.40 6.26 -24.23
C SER A 599 21.34 5.84 -25.37
N SER A 600 21.98 6.82 -26.00
CA SER A 600 23.12 6.56 -26.89
C SER A 600 24.22 7.57 -26.60
N ASP A 601 24.87 7.41 -25.46
CA ASP A 601 26.24 7.89 -25.25
C ASP A 601 27.08 6.69 -24.80
N SER A 602 27.54 5.91 -25.79
CA SER A 602 28.75 5.10 -25.64
C SER A 602 29.90 5.88 -26.28
N PRO A 603 31.07 5.99 -25.62
CA PRO A 603 32.15 6.84 -26.09
C PRO A 603 32.82 6.25 -27.34
N ASP A 604 32.99 7.14 -28.31
CA ASP A 604 33.82 7.02 -29.49
C ASP A 604 35.20 6.44 -29.15
N ASN A 605 35.52 5.26 -29.71
CA ASN A 605 36.86 4.70 -29.69
C ASN A 605 37.33 4.51 -31.14
N GLY A 606 38.41 5.21 -31.44
CA GLY A 606 38.90 5.46 -32.79
C GLY A 606 39.25 4.23 -33.62
N GLN A 607 39.00 4.41 -34.92
CA GLN A 607 39.57 3.77 -36.11
C GLN A 607 40.77 2.83 -35.93
N SER A 608 40.71 1.65 -36.58
CA SER A 608 41.66 1.27 -37.65
C SER A 608 41.38 -0.09 -38.33
N GLN A 609 41.09 -0.01 -39.63
CA GLN A 609 41.55 -0.83 -40.78
C GLN A 609 41.21 -2.33 -41.00
N ASN A 610 40.94 -2.57 -42.31
CA ASN A 610 41.00 -3.79 -43.14
C ASN A 610 39.87 -4.83 -42.95
N GLY A 611 39.22 -5.39 -43.98
CA GLY A 611 39.36 -5.32 -45.43
C GLY A 611 38.71 -6.57 -46.06
N GLY A 612 38.06 -6.43 -47.22
CA GLY A 612 37.95 -7.51 -48.22
C GLY A 612 36.77 -8.50 -48.19
N THR A 613 35.72 -8.16 -48.96
CA THR A 613 35.09 -8.92 -50.07
C THR A 613 34.56 -10.36 -49.96
N SER A 614 33.38 -10.53 -50.60
CA SER A 614 32.84 -11.68 -51.38
C SER A 614 32.14 -12.79 -50.58
N GLY A 615 30.94 -13.29 -50.88
CA GLY A 615 29.95 -13.15 -51.97
C GLY A 615 28.73 -14.01 -51.55
N SER A 616 27.47 -13.71 -51.87
CA SER A 616 26.79 -13.86 -53.17
C SER A 616 25.55 -14.76 -52.99
N MET A 617 24.40 -14.24 -53.44
CA MET A 617 23.21 -14.92 -53.98
C MET A 617 22.27 -15.66 -53.00
N SER A 618 20.94 -15.58 -53.12
CA SER A 618 20.07 -15.04 -54.19
C SER A 618 18.60 -14.98 -53.73
N ASP A 619 17.89 -13.97 -54.24
CA ASP A 619 16.51 -13.96 -54.78
C ASP A 619 15.37 -14.67 -54.02
N GLN A 620 14.33 -13.93 -53.64
CA GLN A 620 13.26 -13.53 -54.58
C GLN A 620 12.27 -12.55 -53.93
N THR A 621 12.05 -11.47 -54.64
CA THR A 621 11.01 -10.44 -54.51
C THR A 621 9.61 -10.96 -54.90
N THR A 622 8.56 -10.55 -54.17
CA THR A 622 7.30 -10.07 -54.77
C THR A 622 6.61 -9.03 -53.85
N HIS A 623 6.48 -7.81 -54.36
CA HIS A 623 5.42 -6.82 -54.04
C HIS A 623 4.03 -7.43 -54.39
N THR A 624 2.83 -7.04 -53.89
CA THR A 624 2.29 -5.77 -53.39
C THR A 624 0.87 -5.99 -52.82
N GLU A 625 0.39 -4.99 -52.08
CA GLU A 625 -1.02 -4.57 -51.87
C GLU A 625 -1.88 -5.26 -50.79
N GLY A 626 -2.29 -4.44 -49.82
CA GLY A 626 -3.24 -4.80 -48.77
C GLY A 626 -4.70 -4.66 -49.19
N ILE A 627 -5.60 -5.04 -48.29
CA ILE A 627 -6.95 -4.49 -48.11
C ILE A 627 -7.49 -5.03 -46.77
N ASN A 628 -8.06 -4.11 -46.00
CA ASN A 628 -8.90 -4.31 -44.81
C ASN A 628 -9.90 -5.47 -44.92
N LYS A 629 -10.04 -6.25 -43.85
CA LYS A 629 -11.35 -6.71 -43.35
C LYS A 629 -11.30 -7.19 -41.90
N LYS A 630 -11.92 -6.40 -41.03
CA LYS A 630 -12.39 -6.78 -39.68
C LYS A 630 -13.36 -7.96 -39.76
N PRO A 631 -13.43 -8.83 -38.73
CA PRO A 631 -14.66 -9.52 -38.36
C PRO A 631 -15.49 -8.63 -37.42
N VAL A 632 -16.79 -8.56 -37.71
CA VAL A 632 -17.88 -8.01 -36.89
C VAL A 632 -18.57 -9.19 -36.24
N THR A 633 -18.77 -9.22 -34.91
CA THR A 633 -20.02 -9.17 -34.11
C THR A 633 -19.65 -9.76 -32.74
N SER A 634 -20.14 -9.34 -31.58
CA SER A 634 -21.46 -8.81 -31.21
C SER A 634 -21.35 -7.94 -29.96
N GLN A 635 -21.98 -6.76 -30.01
CA GLN A 635 -22.16 -5.86 -28.88
C GLN A 635 -23.15 -6.45 -27.86
N THR A 636 -22.69 -6.60 -26.62
CA THR A 636 -23.54 -6.46 -25.43
C THR A 636 -23.07 -5.20 -24.71
N THR A 637 -23.85 -4.13 -24.86
CA THR A 637 -23.75 -2.89 -24.10
C THR A 637 -23.94 -3.18 -22.61
N VAL A 638 -22.85 -3.07 -21.84
CA VAL A 638 -22.93 -2.82 -20.39
C VAL A 638 -23.04 -1.30 -20.24
N LYS A 639 -24.10 -0.86 -19.56
CA LYS A 639 -24.29 0.54 -19.20
C LYS A 639 -23.43 0.84 -17.98
N THR A 640 -22.32 1.55 -18.16
CA THR A 640 -21.71 2.35 -17.09
C THR A 640 -22.57 3.60 -16.91
N GLY A 641 -23.50 3.53 -15.96
CA GLY A 641 -24.36 4.64 -15.59
C GLY A 641 -23.68 5.49 -14.52
N ASP A 642 -23.81 6.80 -14.72
CA ASP A 642 -23.56 7.91 -13.80
C ASP A 642 -22.09 8.22 -13.44
N ALA A 643 -21.40 8.81 -14.42
CA ALA A 643 -20.46 9.88 -14.10
C ALA A 643 -21.23 10.99 -13.36
N VAL A 644 -21.08 11.04 -12.04
CA VAL A 644 -21.52 12.18 -11.23
C VAL A 644 -20.63 13.37 -11.60
N PRO A 645 -21.18 14.53 -12.00
CA PRO A 645 -20.37 15.70 -12.29
C PRO A 645 -19.79 16.25 -10.98
N ILE A 646 -18.48 16.07 -10.79
CA ILE A 646 -17.67 16.53 -9.64
C ILE A 646 -17.77 18.06 -9.45
N ALA A 647 -18.17 18.81 -10.49
CA ALA A 647 -18.40 20.26 -10.43
C ALA A 647 -19.51 20.70 -9.45
N GLY A 648 -20.40 19.80 -9.01
CA GLY A 648 -21.51 20.14 -8.10
C GLY A 648 -21.07 20.56 -6.69
N ALA A 649 -20.06 19.90 -6.11
CA ALA A 649 -19.67 20.09 -4.71
C ALA A 649 -18.91 21.41 -4.48
N VAL A 650 -18.04 21.80 -5.40
CA VAL A 650 -17.27 23.06 -5.33
C VAL A 650 -18.21 24.28 -5.41
N ILE A 651 -19.27 24.21 -6.22
CA ILE A 651 -20.27 25.28 -6.35
C ILE A 651 -21.09 25.44 -5.06
N VAL A 652 -21.38 24.37 -4.33
CA VAL A 652 -22.15 24.42 -3.08
C VAL A 652 -21.33 25.01 -1.92
N MET A 653 -20.04 24.66 -1.78
CA MET A 653 -19.17 25.33 -0.81
C MET A 653 -18.94 26.81 -1.14
N LEU A 654 -18.77 27.15 -2.43
CA LEU A 654 -18.61 28.55 -2.88
C LEU A 654 -19.88 29.39 -2.67
N THR A 655 -21.07 28.81 -2.83
CA THR A 655 -22.33 29.52 -2.56
C THR A 655 -22.57 29.75 -1.07
N ALA A 656 -22.13 28.84 -0.19
CA ALA A 656 -22.14 29.05 1.26
C ALA A 656 -21.19 30.19 1.68
N LEU A 657 -19.99 30.27 1.08
CA LEU A 657 -19.03 31.36 1.30
C LEU A 657 -19.57 32.73 0.86
N LEU A 658 -20.32 32.80 -0.24
CA LEU A 658 -20.92 34.05 -0.73
C LEU A 658 -22.19 34.47 0.03
N CYS A 659 -22.86 33.55 0.73
CA CYS A 659 -24.10 33.84 1.47
C CYS A 659 -23.87 34.20 2.96
N GLY A 660 -22.64 34.06 3.48
CA GLY A 660 -22.29 34.34 4.88
C GLY A 660 -22.36 35.81 5.33
N VAL A 661 -22.61 36.77 4.44
CA VAL A 661 -22.53 38.22 4.75
C VAL A 661 -23.88 38.87 5.11
N GLY A 662 -24.94 38.10 5.40
CA GLY A 662 -26.18 38.80 5.74
C GLY A 662 -27.32 38.05 6.39
N VAL A 663 -27.19 37.65 7.67
CA VAL A 663 -28.33 37.73 8.62
C VAL A 663 -27.83 37.99 10.03
N LEU A 664 -27.78 39.27 10.43
CA LEU A 664 -27.75 39.68 11.83
C LEU A 664 -28.97 40.57 12.09
N VAL A 665 -29.66 40.26 13.20
CA VAL A 665 -30.73 41.04 13.88
C VAL A 665 -32.19 40.72 13.50
N ALA A 666 -32.82 39.87 14.32
CA ALA A 666 -34.03 40.26 15.08
C ALA A 666 -34.45 39.18 16.10
N ARG A 667 -33.78 39.13 17.27
CA ARG A 667 -34.35 38.49 18.47
C ARG A 667 -35.50 39.36 18.98
N ARG A 668 -36.74 38.89 18.85
CA ARG A 668 -37.89 39.42 19.63
C ARG A 668 -38.28 38.43 20.71
N LYS A 669 -38.04 38.84 21.96
CA LYS A 669 -38.64 38.31 23.18
C LYS A 669 -40.17 38.23 23.03
N ARG A 670 -40.77 37.17 23.56
CA ARG A 670 -42.08 37.28 24.21
C ARG A 670 -42.22 36.29 25.36
N ASP A 671 -42.45 36.89 26.52
CA ASP A 671 -42.76 36.27 27.81
C ASP A 671 -44.12 35.54 27.80
N GLN A 672 -44.18 34.53 28.68
CA GLN A 672 -45.31 34.13 29.54
C GLN A 672 -46.75 34.19 28.97
N LYS A 673 -47.33 33.01 28.73
CA LYS A 673 -48.36 32.42 29.61
C LYS A 673 -48.64 30.97 29.26
#